data_AF-A0A7W5G9L2-F1
#
_entry.id   AF-A0A7W5G9L2-F1
#
_cell.length_a   1.000
_cell.length_b   1.000
_cell.length_c   1.000
_cell.angle_alpha   90.00
_cell.angle_beta   90.00
_cell.angle_gamma   90.00
#
_symmetry.space_group_name_H-M   'P 1'
#
loop_
_entity.id
_entity.type
_entity.pdbx_description
1 polymer ?
#
loop_
_entity_poly.entity_id
_entity_poly.type
_entity_poly.pdbx_seq_one_letter_code
_entity_poly.pdbx_strand_id
1 'polypeptide(L)'
;MELESQVPEQPVHHYAEPPISRRKRTYAWIKSRFAARNERNGYSSRVAKGSLVFFASLAMLAAVLGMPTGFGIGIDILVFLSVNFIAMSVAVELVSFLFALMYVPLPRKLMAAFIYAAVETYLILYFAEFGIIMAILFSVIFTLIGLGMGYLLALFMHLKIRPINKAAIGLLFAAAFVITYTAADWTGPAATPQRELAEASGIVLPDAVNPAEKGAYAVQAFTYGSGYDKHRKMFGENIDIQSVQVDASSYITKWSKLKTWFWGFDERELPLNGRVWMPKGDGPFPLTLIVHGNHLMEDFSDGGYGYLGELLASKGIIAVSVDENFLNYSVWSGIPNNDMKVRAWVLLKHLQQIKSFHAAQGNPLSGQVDFGQVALIGHSRGGQAVAMAADADRWFSKDQTLDSLSDIAIQSVVAIAPTDKQVDDKSARLSGVNYLTLQGARDADVNNFYGDRQYGRTTFSNDSNRFKAALYIADANHSQFNSAWGRMDERPPGGLFLNRKELLQADEQRLISKVYVSAFLQATLLGESSYKPLFADYRYGLAWLPETSYSNRYEASDFEAVTRYDDGQGKTLLKSGGMAAVSGMTNWNITAAEDRDGNNKGTKGMELEWDAAGAQYELELPVHTRLQDDDTTRTKLVFSMANLERDIMAEKIADASEAVDGDQSHVSELPPLPAVEIEVTTSEGERAEVELAELMPVTPPAYTSFMTYSWLEDRMKNKKYKESTEPVFQTFTLPLEQFGTDNTTIAVNEIKTITFRFLDGPGKIMLDDIGFAP
;
A
#
# COMPACT_ATOMS: atom_id res chain seq x y z
N MET A 1 -101.39 59.29 -5.52
CA MET A 1 -101.31 60.54 -4.73
C MET A 1 -100.13 60.38 -3.79
N GLU A 2 -98.92 60.71 -4.27
CA GLU A 2 -98.29 62.04 -4.16
C GLU A 2 -97.80 62.35 -2.73
N LEU A 3 -96.48 62.38 -2.52
CA LEU A 3 -95.72 63.64 -2.42
C LEU A 3 -94.23 63.37 -2.13
N GLU A 4 -93.38 64.10 -2.85
CA GLU A 4 -91.93 64.19 -2.68
C GLU A 4 -91.54 64.85 -1.35
N SER A 5 -90.39 64.43 -0.79
CA SER A 5 -89.53 65.32 0.01
C SER A 5 -88.05 64.96 -0.20
N GLN A 6 -87.27 65.88 -0.77
CA GLN A 6 -85.81 65.83 -0.80
C GLN A 6 -85.23 66.22 0.58
N VAL A 7 -84.24 65.45 1.06
CA VAL A 7 -83.32 65.82 2.17
C VAL A 7 -81.93 65.20 1.85
N PRO A 8 -80.78 65.87 2.14
CA PRO A 8 -79.55 65.78 1.35
C PRO A 8 -78.54 64.69 1.76
N GLU A 9 -77.68 64.32 0.80
CA GLU A 9 -76.49 63.47 1.00
C GLU A 9 -75.53 64.06 2.05
N GLN A 10 -75.15 63.25 3.04
CA GLN A 10 -74.01 63.52 3.92
C GLN A 10 -72.73 62.83 3.41
N PRO A 11 -71.55 63.47 3.52
CA PRO A 11 -70.31 62.97 2.95
C PRO A 11 -69.72 61.82 3.76
N VAL A 12 -69.36 60.74 3.06
CA VAL A 12 -68.58 59.62 3.62
C VAL A 12 -67.15 60.10 3.84
N HIS A 13 -66.79 60.39 5.08
CA HIS A 13 -65.40 60.65 5.47
C HIS A 13 -64.58 59.35 5.40
N HIS A 14 -63.73 59.23 4.39
CA HIS A 14 -62.64 58.25 4.37
C HIS A 14 -61.56 58.64 5.39
N TYR A 15 -61.53 57.95 6.53
CA TYR A 15 -60.39 58.01 7.44
C TYR A 15 -59.19 57.33 6.78
N ALA A 16 -58.16 58.10 6.44
CA ALA A 16 -56.88 57.57 5.99
C ALA A 16 -56.17 56.88 7.17
N GLU A 17 -55.86 55.59 7.04
CA GLU A 17 -55.11 54.85 8.04
C GLU A 17 -53.73 55.48 8.31
N PRO A 18 -53.24 55.47 9.57
CA PRO A 18 -51.96 56.08 9.92
C PRO A 18 -50.79 55.36 9.22
N PRO A 19 -49.72 56.08 8.82
CA PRO A 19 -48.62 55.50 8.07
C PRO A 19 -47.89 54.42 8.87
N ILE A 20 -47.90 53.19 8.35
CA ILE A 20 -47.18 52.05 8.92
C ILE A 20 -45.70 52.40 9.09
N SER A 21 -45.17 52.25 10.31
CA SER A 21 -43.75 52.51 10.61
C SER A 21 -42.80 51.72 9.69
N ARG A 22 -41.63 52.30 9.36
CA ARG A 22 -40.61 51.64 8.51
C ARG A 22 -40.28 50.23 9.00
N ARG A 23 -40.12 50.03 10.32
CA ARG A 23 -39.86 48.70 10.92
C ARG A 23 -40.97 47.68 10.62
N LYS A 24 -42.25 48.08 10.74
CA LYS A 24 -43.39 47.20 10.41
C LYS A 24 -43.43 46.85 8.92
N ARG A 25 -43.11 47.81 8.02
CA ARG A 25 -43.02 47.55 6.57
C ARG A 25 -41.90 46.58 6.23
N THR A 26 -40.71 46.78 6.81
CA THR A 26 -39.56 45.88 6.62
C THR A 26 -39.86 44.48 7.15
N TYR A 27 -40.46 44.36 8.34
CA TYR A 27 -40.85 43.06 8.89
C TYR A 27 -41.91 42.35 8.04
N ALA A 28 -42.94 43.06 7.58
CA ALA A 28 -43.95 42.51 6.68
C ALA A 28 -43.35 42.05 5.34
N TRP A 29 -42.39 42.82 4.80
CA TRP A 29 -41.66 42.44 3.59
C TRP A 29 -40.78 41.20 3.82
N ILE A 30 -40.03 41.13 4.93
CA ILE A 30 -39.24 39.93 5.27
C ILE A 30 -40.14 38.71 5.42
N LYS A 31 -41.27 38.84 6.12
CA LYS A 31 -42.24 37.76 6.32
C LYS A 31 -42.84 37.29 4.98
N SER A 32 -43.18 38.20 4.08
CA SER A 32 -43.70 37.84 2.75
C SER A 32 -42.63 37.15 1.91
N ARG A 33 -41.37 37.62 1.94
CA ARG A 33 -40.24 36.95 1.28
C ARG A 33 -39.99 35.56 1.84
N PHE A 34 -40.07 35.41 3.16
CA PHE A 34 -39.94 34.11 3.81
C PHE A 34 -41.04 33.17 3.35
N ALA A 35 -42.31 33.61 3.31
CA ALA A 35 -43.40 32.78 2.78
C ALA A 35 -43.21 32.44 1.29
N ALA A 36 -42.74 33.40 0.48
CA ALA A 36 -42.51 33.23 -0.94
C ALA A 36 -41.52 32.11 -1.27
N ARG A 37 -40.64 31.70 -0.34
CA ARG A 37 -39.73 30.54 -0.56
C ARG A 37 -40.47 29.24 -0.91
N ASN A 38 -41.74 29.12 -0.51
CA ASN A 38 -42.59 27.96 -0.82
C ASN A 38 -43.28 28.05 -2.19
N GLU A 39 -43.26 29.20 -2.86
CA GLU A 39 -43.82 29.35 -4.20
C GLU A 39 -43.16 28.42 -5.21
N ARG A 40 -43.91 28.04 -6.25
CA ARG A 40 -43.45 27.20 -7.37
C ARG A 40 -42.98 25.79 -6.96
N ASN A 41 -43.19 25.36 -5.71
CA ASN A 41 -42.93 23.99 -5.26
C ASN A 41 -44.16 23.08 -5.52
N GLY A 42 -44.34 22.63 -6.76
CA GLY A 42 -45.36 21.64 -7.13
C GLY A 42 -45.04 20.22 -6.61
N TYR A 43 -45.95 19.25 -6.85
CA TYR A 43 -45.72 17.85 -6.46
C TYR A 43 -44.39 17.31 -6.99
N SER A 44 -44.10 17.46 -8.28
CA SER A 44 -42.90 16.90 -8.89
C SER A 44 -41.62 17.49 -8.30
N SER A 45 -41.61 18.79 -8.02
CA SER A 45 -40.47 19.43 -7.34
C SER A 45 -40.28 18.94 -5.91
N ARG A 46 -41.34 18.54 -5.20
CA ARG A 46 -41.25 17.98 -3.84
C ARG A 46 -40.67 16.57 -3.87
N VAL A 47 -41.09 15.73 -4.82
CA VAL A 47 -40.53 14.39 -5.02
C VAL A 47 -39.08 14.48 -5.48
N ALA A 48 -38.77 15.38 -6.43
CA ALA A 48 -37.40 15.61 -6.88
C ALA A 48 -36.47 16.08 -5.75
N LYS A 49 -36.96 16.97 -4.88
CA LYS A 49 -36.23 17.36 -3.67
C LYS A 49 -36.00 16.17 -2.73
N GLY A 50 -37.00 15.31 -2.55
CA GLY A 50 -36.86 14.08 -1.75
C GLY A 50 -35.80 13.13 -2.29
N SER A 51 -35.71 12.99 -3.62
CA SER A 51 -34.64 12.24 -4.29
C SER A 51 -33.25 12.84 -4.03
N LEU A 52 -33.13 14.18 -4.09
CA LEU A 52 -31.86 14.84 -3.75
C LEU A 52 -31.44 14.63 -2.30
N VAL A 53 -32.39 14.61 -1.35
CA VAL A 53 -32.11 14.26 0.06
C VAL A 53 -31.59 12.83 0.17
N PHE A 54 -32.17 11.89 -0.60
CA PHE A 54 -31.70 10.51 -0.63
C PHE A 54 -30.29 10.40 -1.20
N PHE A 55 -29.98 11.07 -2.32
CA PHE A 55 -28.64 11.08 -2.91
C PHE A 55 -27.59 11.72 -2.00
N ALA A 56 -27.91 12.84 -1.37
CA ALA A 56 -27.08 13.44 -0.31
C ALA A 56 -26.80 12.44 0.82
N SER A 57 -27.83 11.70 1.25
CA SER A 57 -27.68 10.66 2.28
C SER A 57 -26.80 9.49 1.80
N LEU A 58 -26.85 9.10 0.53
CA LEU A 58 -25.97 8.08 -0.04
C LEU A 58 -24.51 8.54 -0.09
N ALA A 59 -24.26 9.79 -0.48
CA ALA A 59 -22.91 10.38 -0.47
C ALA A 59 -22.35 10.40 0.97
N MET A 60 -23.16 10.86 1.93
CA MET A 60 -22.79 10.84 3.35
C MET A 60 -22.55 9.42 3.86
N LEU A 61 -23.38 8.44 3.48
CA LEU A 61 -23.16 7.04 3.85
C LEU A 61 -21.80 6.53 3.38
N ALA A 62 -21.42 6.82 2.12
CA ALA A 62 -20.10 6.45 1.62
C ALA A 62 -18.97 7.13 2.40
N ALA A 63 -19.15 8.39 2.79
CA ALA A 63 -18.16 9.13 3.57
C ALA A 63 -17.99 8.55 4.99
N VAL A 64 -19.10 8.22 5.67
CA VAL A 64 -19.11 7.68 7.03
C VAL A 64 -18.36 6.34 7.14
N LEU A 65 -18.49 5.49 6.11
CA LEU A 65 -17.78 4.21 6.07
C LEU A 65 -16.24 4.35 6.04
N GLY A 66 -15.73 5.52 5.66
CA GLY A 66 -14.30 5.86 5.73
C GLY A 66 -13.91 6.78 6.88
N MET A 67 -14.85 7.21 7.71
CA MET A 67 -14.63 8.14 8.84
C MET A 67 -15.25 7.59 10.13
N PRO A 68 -14.88 6.37 10.58
CA PRO A 68 -15.44 5.79 11.79
C PRO A 68 -15.13 6.65 13.02
N THR A 69 -16.04 6.66 14.00
CA THR A 69 -15.79 7.33 15.29
C THR A 69 -15.27 6.38 16.37
N GLY A 70 -15.35 5.07 16.10
CA GLY A 70 -15.02 3.99 17.03
C GLY A 70 -16.17 3.59 17.97
N PHE A 71 -17.33 4.24 17.92
CA PHE A 71 -18.54 3.79 18.65
C PHE A 71 -19.30 2.66 17.96
N GLY A 72 -18.88 2.29 16.75
CA GLY A 72 -19.46 1.23 15.95
C GLY A 72 -20.23 1.77 14.75
N ILE A 73 -20.10 1.06 13.63
CA ILE A 73 -20.59 1.48 12.31
C ILE A 73 -22.08 1.85 12.29
N GLY A 74 -22.93 1.16 13.05
CA GLY A 74 -24.37 1.44 13.11
C GLY A 74 -24.68 2.78 13.78
N ILE A 75 -23.94 3.14 14.84
CA ILE A 75 -24.07 4.42 15.53
C ILE A 75 -23.56 5.54 14.62
N ASP A 76 -22.41 5.32 13.97
CA ASP A 76 -21.82 6.29 13.04
C ASP A 76 -22.80 6.63 11.91
N ILE A 77 -23.36 5.62 11.25
CA ILE A 77 -24.36 5.81 10.18
C ILE A 77 -25.57 6.60 10.71
N LEU A 78 -26.13 6.21 11.86
CA LEU A 78 -27.31 6.88 12.42
C LEU A 78 -27.03 8.35 12.72
N VAL A 79 -25.93 8.65 13.41
CA VAL A 79 -25.58 10.01 13.83
C VAL A 79 -25.32 10.90 12.62
N PHE A 80 -24.45 10.46 11.71
CA PHE A 80 -24.08 11.28 10.56
C PHE A 80 -25.24 11.51 9.60
N LEU A 81 -26.05 10.50 9.30
CA LEU A 81 -27.22 10.70 8.45
C LEU A 81 -28.23 11.63 9.12
N SER A 82 -28.41 11.55 10.44
CA SER A 82 -29.28 12.45 11.19
C SER A 82 -28.76 13.89 11.17
N VAL A 83 -27.47 14.09 11.44
CA VAL A 83 -26.82 15.41 11.40
C VAL A 83 -26.89 15.98 9.99
N ASN A 84 -26.59 15.19 8.97
CA ASN A 84 -26.67 15.61 7.57
C ASN A 84 -28.10 16.02 7.20
N PHE A 85 -29.11 15.24 7.58
CA PHE A 85 -30.51 15.56 7.32
C PHE A 85 -30.93 16.89 7.98
N ILE A 86 -30.50 17.13 9.22
CA ILE A 86 -30.75 18.39 9.94
C ILE A 86 -30.04 19.55 9.24
N ALA A 87 -28.75 19.40 8.94
CA ALA A 87 -27.93 20.41 8.26
C ALA A 87 -28.53 20.78 6.90
N MET A 88 -28.90 19.79 6.10
CA MET A 88 -29.59 19.97 4.83
C MET A 88 -30.93 20.68 5.01
N SER A 89 -31.73 20.29 6.00
CA SER A 89 -33.03 20.92 6.25
C SER A 89 -32.88 22.41 6.59
N VAL A 90 -31.93 22.75 7.46
CA VAL A 90 -31.62 24.15 7.81
C VAL A 90 -31.11 24.91 6.59
N ALA A 91 -30.14 24.34 5.85
CA ALA A 91 -29.58 24.95 4.65
C ALA A 91 -30.65 25.20 3.59
N VAL A 92 -31.56 24.26 3.36
CA VAL A 92 -32.67 24.40 2.41
C VAL A 92 -33.58 25.57 2.79
N GLU A 93 -33.92 25.73 4.07
CA GLU A 93 -34.75 26.85 4.52
C GLU A 93 -34.02 28.20 4.37
N LEU A 94 -32.74 28.28 4.73
CA LEU A 94 -31.94 29.50 4.63
C LEU A 94 -31.66 29.91 3.18
N VAL A 95 -31.15 28.99 2.36
CA VAL A 95 -30.79 29.26 0.95
C VAL A 95 -32.04 29.51 0.11
N SER A 96 -33.14 28.80 0.33
CA SER A 96 -34.40 29.09 -0.37
C SER A 96 -34.98 30.46 0.00
N PHE A 97 -34.75 30.92 1.24
CA PHE A 97 -35.10 32.28 1.66
C PHE A 97 -34.20 33.32 0.97
N LEU A 98 -32.88 33.09 0.87
CA LEU A 98 -31.98 33.95 0.08
C LEU A 98 -32.43 34.04 -1.39
N PHE A 99 -32.82 32.93 -2.01
CA PHE A 99 -33.40 32.94 -3.36
C PHE A 99 -34.71 33.71 -3.46
N ALA A 100 -35.52 33.74 -2.40
CA ALA A 100 -36.74 34.55 -2.36
C ALA A 100 -36.43 36.05 -2.23
N LEU A 101 -35.34 36.41 -1.53
CA LEU A 101 -34.83 37.78 -1.46
C LEU A 101 -34.25 38.26 -2.79
N MET A 102 -33.60 37.37 -3.55
CA MET A 102 -33.04 37.63 -4.89
C MET A 102 -34.06 37.46 -6.03
N TYR A 103 -35.34 37.22 -5.72
CA TYR A 103 -36.42 37.09 -6.71
C TYR A 103 -36.20 35.97 -7.74
N VAL A 104 -35.46 34.91 -7.39
CA VAL A 104 -35.19 33.79 -8.31
C VAL A 104 -36.52 33.14 -8.72
N PRO A 105 -36.81 32.98 -10.04
CA PRO A 105 -38.11 32.54 -10.54
C PRO A 105 -38.25 31.01 -10.65
N LEU A 106 -37.58 30.23 -9.80
CA LEU A 106 -37.53 28.77 -9.85
C LEU A 106 -38.03 28.15 -8.52
N PRO A 107 -38.28 26.83 -8.45
CA PRO A 107 -38.64 26.15 -7.20
C PRO A 107 -37.50 26.22 -6.17
N ARG A 108 -37.55 27.23 -5.30
CA ARG A 108 -36.41 27.68 -4.47
C ARG A 108 -35.90 26.60 -3.50
N LYS A 109 -36.80 25.77 -2.94
CA LYS A 109 -36.41 24.66 -2.05
C LYS A 109 -35.74 23.51 -2.79
N LEU A 110 -36.17 23.24 -4.02
CA LEU A 110 -35.52 22.24 -4.87
C LEU A 110 -34.11 22.71 -5.25
N MET A 111 -33.95 23.97 -5.65
CA MET A 111 -32.63 24.54 -5.97
C MET A 111 -31.69 24.53 -4.76
N ALA A 112 -32.20 24.89 -3.58
CA ALA A 112 -31.41 24.86 -2.36
C ALA A 112 -30.95 23.44 -2.01
N ALA A 113 -31.82 22.42 -2.17
CA ALA A 113 -31.46 21.03 -1.97
C ALA A 113 -30.44 20.53 -3.01
N PHE A 114 -30.56 20.96 -4.27
CA PHE A 114 -29.61 20.65 -5.32
C PHE A 114 -28.22 21.20 -4.98
N ILE A 115 -28.12 22.47 -4.58
CA ILE A 115 -26.84 23.09 -4.22
C ILE A 115 -26.23 22.42 -3.00
N TYR A 116 -27.04 22.10 -1.99
CA TYR A 116 -26.55 21.37 -0.82
C TYR A 116 -25.93 20.02 -1.22
N ALA A 117 -26.68 19.18 -1.95
CA ALA A 117 -26.22 17.86 -2.37
C ALA A 117 -24.96 17.94 -3.26
N ALA A 118 -24.90 18.92 -4.16
CA ALA A 118 -23.72 19.14 -5.02
C ALA A 118 -22.50 19.57 -4.20
N VAL A 119 -22.65 20.53 -3.29
CA VAL A 119 -21.53 21.01 -2.45
C VAL A 119 -21.07 19.93 -1.47
N GLU A 120 -21.99 19.21 -0.84
CA GLU A 120 -21.68 18.08 0.04
C GLU A 120 -20.88 17.00 -0.70
N THR A 121 -21.40 16.56 -1.85
CA THR A 121 -20.74 15.52 -2.67
C THR A 121 -19.38 16.01 -3.15
N TYR A 122 -19.25 17.29 -3.55
CA TYR A 122 -17.98 17.89 -3.92
C TYR A 122 -16.97 17.83 -2.77
N LEU A 123 -17.37 18.24 -1.56
CA LEU A 123 -16.47 18.24 -0.40
C LEU A 123 -16.02 16.83 -0.06
N ILE A 124 -16.94 15.85 -0.06
CA ILE A 124 -16.63 14.44 0.19
C ILE A 124 -15.60 13.92 -0.82
N LEU A 125 -15.81 14.17 -2.12
CA LEU A 125 -14.89 13.71 -3.16
C LEU A 125 -13.55 14.47 -3.15
N TYR A 126 -13.57 15.76 -2.83
CA TYR A 126 -12.35 16.58 -2.71
C TYR A 126 -11.44 16.04 -1.61
N PHE A 127 -11.99 15.75 -0.43
CA PHE A 127 -11.22 15.16 0.67
C PHE A 127 -10.87 13.67 0.44
N ALA A 128 -11.53 13.01 -0.50
CA ALA A 128 -11.13 11.69 -1.01
C ALA A 128 -10.09 11.76 -2.14
N GLU A 129 -9.44 12.91 -2.34
CA GLU A 129 -8.33 13.13 -3.26
C GLU A 129 -8.66 12.91 -4.76
N PHE A 130 -9.90 13.18 -5.16
CA PHE A 130 -10.29 13.17 -6.58
C PHE A 130 -9.68 14.34 -7.37
N GLY A 131 -9.17 15.37 -6.69
CA GLY A 131 -8.79 16.64 -7.31
C GLY A 131 -10.01 17.53 -7.59
N ILE A 132 -9.76 18.83 -7.75
CA ILE A 132 -10.82 19.85 -7.78
C ILE A 132 -11.79 19.64 -8.94
N ILE A 133 -11.27 19.46 -10.16
CA ILE A 133 -12.08 19.38 -11.39
C ILE A 133 -13.00 18.15 -11.34
N MET A 134 -12.45 17.00 -10.94
CA MET A 134 -13.16 15.74 -10.90
C MET A 134 -14.21 15.71 -9.80
N ALA A 135 -13.89 16.22 -8.61
CA ALA A 135 -14.85 16.37 -7.53
C ALA A 135 -16.05 17.25 -7.97
N ILE A 136 -15.82 18.31 -8.75
CA ILE A 136 -16.89 19.13 -9.31
C ILE A 136 -17.69 18.33 -10.35
N LEU A 137 -17.03 17.69 -11.31
CA LEU A 137 -17.70 16.93 -12.37
C LEU A 137 -18.59 15.81 -11.81
N PHE A 138 -18.03 14.95 -10.95
CA PHE A 138 -18.76 13.85 -10.34
C PHE A 138 -19.88 14.35 -9.42
N SER A 139 -19.66 15.41 -8.63
CA SER A 139 -20.72 15.94 -7.77
C SER A 139 -21.89 16.50 -8.58
N VAL A 140 -21.63 17.20 -9.68
CA VAL A 140 -22.68 17.71 -10.59
C VAL A 140 -23.41 16.54 -11.26
N ILE A 141 -22.70 15.57 -11.83
CA ILE A 141 -23.33 14.39 -12.46
C ILE A 141 -24.19 13.62 -11.46
N PHE A 142 -23.64 13.30 -10.29
CA PHE A 142 -24.35 12.57 -9.24
C PHE A 142 -25.62 13.30 -8.78
N THR A 143 -25.54 14.62 -8.61
CA THR A 143 -26.69 15.45 -8.21
C THR A 143 -27.74 15.56 -9.33
N LEU A 144 -27.31 15.67 -10.59
CA LEU A 144 -28.21 15.69 -11.76
C LEU A 144 -28.94 14.35 -11.93
N ILE A 145 -28.26 13.22 -11.71
CA ILE A 145 -28.89 11.89 -11.68
C ILE A 145 -29.97 11.85 -10.59
N GLY A 146 -29.64 12.29 -9.36
CA GLY A 146 -30.60 12.36 -8.27
C GLY A 146 -31.82 13.24 -8.58
N LEU A 147 -31.60 14.39 -9.24
CA LEU A 147 -32.67 15.27 -9.70
C LEU A 147 -33.56 14.60 -10.75
N GLY A 148 -32.94 13.98 -11.77
CA GLY A 148 -33.61 13.29 -12.87
C GLY A 148 -34.45 12.11 -12.37
N MET A 149 -33.87 11.24 -11.53
CA MET A 149 -34.59 10.14 -10.89
C MET A 149 -35.79 10.62 -10.08
N GLY A 150 -35.66 11.75 -9.41
CA GLY A 150 -36.76 12.34 -8.66
C GLY A 150 -37.93 12.82 -9.53
N TYR A 151 -37.65 13.42 -10.70
CA TYR A 151 -38.70 13.79 -11.66
C TYR A 151 -39.31 12.56 -12.33
N LEU A 152 -38.51 11.55 -12.68
CA LEU A 152 -38.99 10.28 -13.22
C LEU A 152 -39.91 9.58 -12.21
N LEU A 153 -39.51 9.53 -10.93
CA LEU A 153 -40.33 8.99 -9.85
C LEU A 153 -41.63 9.78 -9.69
N ALA A 154 -41.59 11.11 -9.78
CA ALA A 154 -42.80 11.93 -9.72
C ALA A 154 -43.78 11.60 -10.85
N LEU A 155 -43.28 11.43 -12.07
CA LEU A 155 -44.07 11.05 -13.24
C LEU A 155 -44.64 9.63 -13.08
N PHE A 156 -43.81 8.70 -12.62
CA PHE A 156 -44.21 7.33 -12.34
C PHE A 156 -45.32 7.24 -11.29
N MET A 157 -45.22 8.03 -10.23
CA MET A 157 -46.24 8.08 -9.18
C MET A 157 -47.56 8.69 -9.65
N HIS A 158 -47.55 9.58 -10.65
CA HIS A 158 -48.76 10.14 -11.28
C HIS A 158 -49.50 9.15 -12.20
N LEU A 159 -48.86 8.07 -12.64
CA LEU A 159 -49.53 7.06 -13.47
C LEU A 159 -50.69 6.43 -12.68
N LYS A 160 -51.90 6.42 -13.27
CA LYS A 160 -53.12 5.86 -12.67
C LYS A 160 -53.19 4.33 -12.83
N ILE A 161 -52.14 3.64 -12.37
CA ILE A 161 -52.03 2.17 -12.41
C ILE A 161 -52.07 1.59 -10.99
N ARG A 162 -52.51 0.32 -10.86
CA ARG A 162 -52.63 -0.37 -9.56
C ARG A 162 -51.26 -0.44 -8.84
N PRO A 163 -51.20 -0.33 -7.49
CA PRO A 163 -49.94 -0.32 -6.75
C PRO A 163 -49.04 -1.53 -7.02
N ILE A 164 -49.62 -2.72 -7.16
CA ILE A 164 -48.88 -3.94 -7.47
C ILE A 164 -48.19 -3.87 -8.84
N ASN A 165 -48.82 -3.24 -9.84
CA ASN A 165 -48.22 -3.03 -11.16
C ASN A 165 -47.12 -1.96 -11.11
N LYS A 166 -47.25 -0.95 -10.24
CA LYS A 166 -46.16 0.00 -9.98
C LYS A 166 -44.94 -0.70 -9.37
N ALA A 167 -45.16 -1.57 -8.38
CA ALA A 167 -44.07 -2.35 -7.79
C ALA A 167 -43.39 -3.23 -8.84
N ALA A 168 -44.17 -3.93 -9.68
CA ALA A 168 -43.64 -4.75 -10.77
C ALA A 168 -42.82 -3.95 -11.79
N ILE A 169 -43.34 -2.79 -12.25
CA ILE A 169 -42.61 -1.91 -13.19
C ILE A 169 -41.34 -1.35 -12.53
N GLY A 170 -41.40 -0.97 -11.26
CA GLY A 170 -40.22 -0.52 -10.51
C GLY A 170 -39.14 -1.59 -10.42
N LEU A 171 -39.53 -2.84 -10.15
CA LEU A 171 -38.61 -3.99 -10.17
C LEU A 171 -38.04 -4.25 -11.57
N LEU A 172 -38.85 -4.12 -12.62
CA LEU A 172 -38.38 -4.24 -14.01
C LEU A 172 -37.39 -3.12 -14.38
N PHE A 173 -37.62 -1.88 -13.95
CA PHE A 173 -36.66 -0.79 -14.14
C PHE A 173 -35.37 -1.01 -13.34
N ALA A 174 -35.47 -1.50 -12.10
CA ALA A 174 -34.29 -1.84 -11.31
C ALA A 174 -33.49 -2.98 -11.97
N ALA A 175 -34.17 -4.04 -12.42
CA ALA A 175 -33.56 -5.14 -13.15
C ALA A 175 -32.94 -4.66 -14.47
N ALA A 176 -33.65 -3.84 -15.25
CA ALA A 176 -33.14 -3.25 -16.48
C ALA A 176 -31.94 -2.34 -16.21
N PHE A 177 -31.95 -1.53 -15.15
CA PHE A 177 -30.80 -0.72 -14.75
C PHE A 177 -29.60 -1.60 -14.40
N VAL A 178 -29.79 -2.68 -13.63
CA VAL A 178 -28.72 -3.63 -13.32
C VAL A 178 -28.21 -4.28 -14.61
N ILE A 179 -29.09 -4.76 -15.49
CA ILE A 179 -28.73 -5.38 -16.77
C ILE A 179 -27.96 -4.38 -17.64
N THR A 180 -28.47 -3.16 -17.83
CA THR A 180 -27.81 -2.10 -18.61
C THR A 180 -26.50 -1.68 -17.96
N TYR A 181 -26.40 -1.60 -16.63
CA TYR A 181 -25.14 -1.30 -15.96
C TYR A 181 -24.11 -2.41 -16.17
N THR A 182 -24.52 -3.68 -16.09
CA THR A 182 -23.65 -4.84 -16.33
C THR A 182 -23.31 -5.06 -17.81
N ALA A 183 -24.18 -4.61 -18.73
CA ALA A 183 -24.03 -4.75 -20.17
C ALA A 183 -23.45 -3.51 -20.85
N ALA A 184 -23.44 -2.36 -20.15
CA ALA A 184 -22.78 -1.16 -20.62
C ALA A 184 -21.27 -1.42 -20.63
N ASP A 185 -20.66 -1.18 -21.79
CA ASP A 185 -19.22 -1.21 -21.99
C ASP A 185 -18.61 0.04 -21.37
N TRP A 186 -18.65 0.10 -20.03
CA TRP A 186 -17.93 1.12 -19.28
C TRP A 186 -16.46 0.95 -19.60
N THR A 187 -15.73 2.05 -19.78
CA THR A 187 -14.26 2.01 -19.87
C THR A 187 -13.74 1.23 -18.66
N GLY A 188 -13.32 -0.01 -18.87
CA GLY A 188 -12.88 -0.87 -17.79
C GLY A 188 -11.59 -0.36 -17.15
N PRO A 189 -10.96 -1.18 -16.29
CA PRO A 189 -9.58 -0.96 -15.89
C PRO A 189 -8.69 -0.75 -17.11
N ALA A 190 -7.57 -0.05 -16.95
CA ALA A 190 -6.61 0.08 -18.03
C ALA A 190 -6.20 -1.32 -18.50
N ALA A 191 -6.15 -1.53 -19.81
CA ALA A 191 -5.68 -2.79 -20.37
C ALA A 191 -4.20 -2.93 -19.98
N THR A 192 -3.89 -3.93 -19.18
CA THR A 192 -2.52 -4.28 -18.83
C THR A 192 -2.03 -5.32 -19.83
N PRO A 193 -0.83 -5.15 -20.41
CA PRO A 193 -0.23 -6.17 -21.24
C PRO A 193 -0.10 -7.48 -20.46
N GLN A 194 -0.43 -8.61 -21.10
CA GLN A 194 -0.26 -9.94 -20.52
C GLN A 194 0.81 -10.70 -21.32
N ARG A 195 1.75 -11.32 -20.61
CA ARG A 195 2.65 -12.33 -21.17
C ARG A 195 2.34 -13.65 -20.50
N GLU A 196 2.38 -14.74 -21.27
CA GLU A 196 2.39 -16.07 -20.66
C GLU A 196 3.67 -16.22 -19.84
N LEU A 197 3.50 -16.74 -18.62
CA LEU A 197 4.65 -17.10 -17.80
C LEU A 197 5.32 -18.30 -18.44
N ALA A 198 6.64 -18.21 -18.65
CA ALA A 198 7.41 -19.38 -19.04
C ALA A 198 7.26 -20.47 -17.97
N GLU A 199 7.07 -21.72 -18.37
CA GLU A 199 7.06 -22.83 -17.43
C GLU A 199 8.40 -22.86 -16.69
N ALA A 200 8.35 -22.89 -15.35
CA ALA A 200 9.54 -23.08 -14.55
C ALA A 200 10.03 -24.53 -14.74
N SER A 201 11.01 -24.71 -15.63
CA SER A 201 11.70 -25.98 -15.85
C SER A 201 12.99 -26.04 -15.04
N GLY A 202 13.52 -27.25 -14.82
CA GLY A 202 14.89 -27.45 -14.32
C GLY A 202 15.12 -27.30 -12.81
N ILE A 203 14.07 -27.18 -11.98
CA ILE A 203 14.24 -27.00 -10.52
C ILE A 203 13.97 -28.26 -9.72
N VAL A 204 14.89 -28.54 -8.81
CA VAL A 204 14.76 -29.58 -7.80
C VAL A 204 13.69 -29.15 -6.79
N LEU A 205 12.65 -29.98 -6.65
CA LEU A 205 11.58 -29.77 -5.68
C LEU A 205 12.15 -29.67 -4.26
N PRO A 206 11.48 -28.94 -3.34
CA PRO A 206 11.95 -28.83 -1.98
C PRO A 206 12.01 -30.18 -1.27
N ASP A 207 13.18 -30.50 -0.71
CA ASP A 207 13.33 -31.56 0.28
C ASP A 207 12.80 -31.14 1.67
N ALA A 208 12.60 -29.83 1.88
CA ALA A 208 12.10 -29.28 3.13
C ALA A 208 10.56 -29.44 3.26
N VAL A 209 10.07 -29.50 4.50
CA VAL A 209 8.63 -29.46 4.80
C VAL A 209 8.09 -28.07 4.50
N ASN A 210 6.86 -27.97 3.97
CA ASN A 210 6.21 -26.69 3.70
C ASN A 210 6.25 -25.78 4.96
N PRO A 211 6.93 -24.62 4.89
CA PRO A 211 7.13 -23.74 6.05
C PRO A 211 5.82 -23.10 6.56
N ALA A 212 4.74 -23.14 5.77
CA ALA A 212 3.42 -22.66 6.18
C ALA A 212 2.61 -23.69 7.01
N GLU A 213 3.08 -24.94 7.11
CA GLU A 213 2.48 -25.94 7.99
C GLU A 213 2.84 -25.68 9.45
N LYS A 214 1.94 -26.06 10.38
CA LYS A 214 2.21 -25.93 11.81
C LYS A 214 3.41 -26.76 12.22
N GLY A 215 4.18 -26.27 13.20
CA GLY A 215 5.30 -27.01 13.79
C GLY A 215 4.87 -27.97 14.90
N ALA A 216 5.87 -28.54 15.57
CA ALA A 216 5.69 -29.56 16.59
C ALA A 216 5.21 -29.01 17.95
N TYR A 217 5.39 -27.71 18.23
CA TYR A 217 5.05 -27.13 19.51
C TYR A 217 3.55 -26.83 19.62
N ALA A 218 2.95 -27.21 20.75
CA ALA A 218 1.65 -26.67 21.13
C ALA A 218 1.80 -25.18 21.48
N VAL A 219 0.80 -24.37 21.14
CA VAL A 219 0.83 -22.92 21.34
C VAL A 219 0.05 -22.54 22.60
N GLN A 220 0.58 -21.61 23.38
CA GLN A 220 -0.15 -20.87 24.40
C GLN A 220 -0.26 -19.40 23.99
N ALA A 221 -1.42 -18.79 24.21
CA ALA A 221 -1.68 -17.40 23.87
C ALA A 221 -2.21 -16.63 25.08
N PHE A 222 -1.73 -15.40 25.25
CA PHE A 222 -2.11 -14.47 26.32
C PHE A 222 -1.82 -13.03 25.90
N THR A 223 -2.29 -12.04 26.66
CA THR A 223 -1.99 -10.62 26.42
C THR A 223 -1.22 -9.97 27.57
N TYR A 224 -0.47 -8.93 27.22
CA TYR A 224 -0.01 -7.96 28.20
C TYR A 224 -0.40 -6.54 27.78
N GLY A 225 -0.42 -5.60 28.72
CA GLY A 225 -0.88 -4.23 28.48
C GLY A 225 -1.07 -3.40 29.74
N SER A 226 -1.53 -2.15 29.57
CA SER A 226 -1.55 -1.20 30.69
C SER A 226 -2.67 -1.45 31.71
N GLY A 227 -3.77 -2.10 31.28
CA GLY A 227 -4.98 -2.28 32.08
C GLY A 227 -5.98 -1.11 31.98
N TYR A 228 -5.68 -0.09 31.16
CA TYR A 228 -6.49 1.13 31.04
C TYR A 228 -7.14 1.33 29.66
N ASP A 229 -7.06 0.34 28.76
CA ASP A 229 -7.66 0.45 27.43
C ASP A 229 -9.20 0.54 27.52
N LYS A 230 -9.77 1.61 26.98
CA LYS A 230 -11.21 1.89 27.01
C LYS A 230 -12.04 1.05 26.03
N HIS A 231 -11.41 0.51 24.99
CA HIS A 231 -12.10 -0.10 23.85
C HIS A 231 -11.94 -1.62 23.81
N ARG A 232 -10.81 -2.12 24.30
CA ARG A 232 -10.39 -3.52 24.18
C ARG A 232 -10.16 -4.10 25.58
N LYS A 233 -11.13 -4.89 26.04
CA LYS A 233 -11.09 -5.53 27.37
C LYS A 233 -9.82 -6.33 27.63
N MET A 234 -9.22 -6.95 26.61
CA MET A 234 -7.98 -7.73 26.73
C MET A 234 -6.71 -6.91 27.00
N PHE A 235 -6.78 -5.59 26.86
CA PHE A 235 -5.74 -4.63 27.29
C PHE A 235 -6.23 -3.71 28.43
N GLY A 236 -7.46 -3.95 28.91
CA GLY A 236 -8.13 -3.24 29.99
C GLY A 236 -8.39 -4.17 31.17
N GLU A 237 -9.65 -4.35 31.53
CA GLU A 237 -10.08 -5.12 32.71
C GLU A 237 -9.73 -6.63 32.68
N ASN A 238 -9.59 -7.23 31.50
CA ASN A 238 -9.37 -8.68 31.32
C ASN A 238 -7.93 -8.99 30.86
N ILE A 239 -6.95 -8.32 31.45
CA ILE A 239 -5.57 -8.49 31.03
C ILE A 239 -4.88 -9.65 31.75
N ASP A 240 -4.09 -10.45 31.03
CA ASP A 240 -3.38 -11.59 31.63
C ASP A 240 -2.13 -11.13 32.39
N ILE A 241 -1.38 -10.18 31.83
CA ILE A 241 -0.15 -9.63 32.42
C ILE A 241 -0.16 -8.11 32.34
N GLN A 242 0.03 -7.42 33.46
CA GLN A 242 0.15 -5.96 33.46
C GLN A 242 1.54 -5.52 33.00
N SER A 243 1.60 -4.59 32.04
CA SER A 243 2.80 -3.87 31.61
C SER A 243 2.81 -2.43 32.12
N VAL A 244 3.96 -1.78 32.04
CA VAL A 244 4.07 -0.36 32.36
C VAL A 244 3.59 0.51 31.21
N GLN A 245 3.26 1.76 31.52
CA GLN A 245 3.11 2.84 30.54
C GLN A 245 4.44 3.56 30.37
N VAL A 246 4.66 4.17 29.20
CA VAL A 246 5.91 4.87 28.86
C VAL A 246 5.64 6.31 28.43
N ASP A 247 6.53 7.22 28.83
CA ASP A 247 6.45 8.65 28.51
C ASP A 247 7.22 8.96 27.22
N ALA A 248 6.48 9.32 26.16
CA ALA A 248 7.01 9.69 24.85
C ALA A 248 7.01 11.21 24.62
N SER A 249 6.82 12.04 25.65
CA SER A 249 6.72 13.50 25.53
C SER A 249 8.01 14.18 25.04
N SER A 250 9.15 13.48 25.09
CA SER A 250 10.41 13.91 24.45
C SER A 250 10.38 13.84 22.92
N TYR A 251 9.50 13.00 22.35
CA TYR A 251 9.37 12.78 20.91
C TYR A 251 8.07 13.36 20.34
N ILE A 252 6.94 13.13 21.02
CA ILE A 252 5.64 13.65 20.63
C ILE A 252 5.39 14.96 21.36
N THR A 253 5.34 16.05 20.59
CA THR A 253 5.04 17.39 21.13
C THR A 253 3.66 17.90 20.72
N LYS A 254 2.97 17.18 19.84
CA LYS A 254 1.60 17.46 19.37
C LYS A 254 0.75 16.20 19.50
N TRP A 255 -0.01 16.13 20.59
CA TRP A 255 -1.05 15.13 20.81
C TRP A 255 -2.42 15.80 20.89
N SER A 256 -3.41 15.23 20.19
CA SER A 256 -4.75 15.81 20.13
C SER A 256 -5.58 15.48 21.37
N LYS A 257 -6.31 16.45 21.92
CA LYS A 257 -7.25 16.22 23.03
C LYS A 257 -8.35 15.22 22.67
N LEU A 258 -8.76 15.15 21.41
CA LEU A 258 -9.74 14.17 20.93
C LEU A 258 -9.15 12.75 20.97
N LYS A 259 -7.85 12.62 20.66
CA LYS A 259 -7.12 11.36 20.79
C LYS A 259 -7.00 10.94 22.25
N THR A 260 -6.71 11.86 23.17
CA THR A 260 -6.76 11.59 24.63
C THR A 260 -8.14 11.17 25.10
N TRP A 261 -9.19 11.85 24.64
CA TRP A 261 -10.56 11.49 25.01
C TRP A 261 -10.90 10.07 24.57
N PHE A 262 -10.59 9.74 23.31
CA PHE A 262 -10.80 8.42 22.72
C PHE A 262 -10.03 7.34 23.49
N TRP A 263 -8.72 7.47 23.62
CA TRP A 263 -7.87 6.42 24.20
C TRP A 263 -7.88 6.38 25.73
N GLY A 264 -8.03 7.53 26.39
CA GLY A 264 -7.91 7.66 27.84
C GLY A 264 -6.53 8.05 28.36
N PHE A 265 -5.55 8.19 27.49
CA PHE A 265 -4.18 8.57 27.83
C PHE A 265 -3.62 9.58 26.80
N ASP A 266 -2.51 10.23 27.13
CA ASP A 266 -1.77 11.13 26.24
C ASP A 266 -0.35 10.63 25.97
N GLU A 267 0.50 11.46 25.36
CA GLU A 267 1.89 11.11 25.03
C GLU A 267 2.75 10.69 26.23
N ARG A 268 2.36 10.99 27.47
CA ARG A 268 3.12 10.67 28.69
C ARG A 268 2.84 9.27 29.22
N GLU A 269 1.77 8.64 28.77
CA GLU A 269 1.24 7.40 29.35
C GLU A 269 0.93 6.36 28.26
N LEU A 270 1.78 6.29 27.22
CA LEU A 270 1.58 5.35 26.13
C LEU A 270 1.62 3.90 26.66
N PRO A 271 0.61 3.08 26.36
CA PRO A 271 0.54 1.71 26.86
C PRO A 271 1.48 0.80 26.06
N LEU A 272 2.13 -0.13 26.75
CA LEU A 272 2.83 -1.25 26.10
C LEU A 272 1.91 -2.44 26.00
N ASN A 273 1.03 -2.45 25.00
CA ASN A 273 0.07 -3.53 24.76
C ASN A 273 0.59 -4.55 23.73
N GLY A 274 0.39 -5.85 23.99
CA GLY A 274 0.81 -6.90 23.06
C GLY A 274 0.04 -8.20 23.19
N ARG A 275 -0.18 -8.86 22.04
CA ARG A 275 -0.74 -10.22 21.94
C ARG A 275 0.40 -11.19 21.78
N VAL A 276 0.49 -12.19 22.65
CA VAL A 276 1.59 -13.15 22.67
C VAL A 276 1.09 -14.52 22.22
N TRP A 277 1.84 -15.14 21.32
CA TRP A 277 1.79 -16.56 21.02
C TRP A 277 3.15 -17.15 21.35
N MET A 278 3.19 -18.11 22.25
CA MET A 278 4.42 -18.69 22.78
C MET A 278 4.38 -20.22 22.66
N PRO A 279 5.51 -20.87 22.32
CA PRO A 279 5.61 -22.32 22.39
C PRO A 279 5.36 -22.82 23.82
N LYS A 280 4.70 -23.98 23.97
CA LYS A 280 4.67 -24.72 25.24
C LYS A 280 5.89 -25.66 25.29
N GLY A 281 6.71 -25.53 26.32
CA GLY A 281 7.88 -26.36 26.53
C GLY A 281 8.93 -25.64 27.36
N ASP A 282 10.08 -26.28 27.53
CA ASP A 282 11.24 -25.66 28.17
C ASP A 282 11.95 -24.76 27.14
N GLY A 283 11.95 -23.45 27.38
CA GLY A 283 12.72 -22.49 26.61
C GLY A 283 14.23 -22.51 26.96
N PRO A 284 14.99 -21.45 26.62
CA PRO A 284 14.52 -20.21 26.00
C PRO A 284 14.23 -20.36 24.50
N PHE A 285 13.33 -19.55 23.98
CA PHE A 285 12.93 -19.49 22.57
C PHE A 285 13.30 -18.14 21.95
N PRO A 286 13.64 -18.08 20.64
CA PRO A 286 13.76 -16.81 19.92
C PRO A 286 12.50 -15.95 20.04
N LEU A 287 12.68 -14.62 19.97
CA LEU A 287 11.59 -13.65 20.10
C LEU A 287 11.37 -12.91 18.77
N THR A 288 10.11 -12.78 18.38
CA THR A 288 9.68 -11.96 17.24
C THR A 288 8.64 -10.94 17.67
N LEU A 289 8.88 -9.66 17.42
CA LEU A 289 7.85 -8.61 17.53
C LEU A 289 7.24 -8.33 16.16
N ILE A 290 5.92 -8.17 16.08
CA ILE A 290 5.17 -7.86 14.85
C ILE A 290 4.41 -6.57 15.05
N VAL A 291 4.66 -5.56 14.22
CA VAL A 291 4.01 -4.25 14.30
C VAL A 291 3.27 -3.90 13.02
N HIS A 292 2.07 -3.35 13.18
CA HIS A 292 1.23 -2.90 12.07
C HIS A 292 1.64 -1.52 11.57
N GLY A 293 1.14 -1.15 10.38
CA GLY A 293 1.33 0.17 9.80
C GLY A 293 0.33 1.22 10.25
N ASN A 294 0.37 2.38 9.59
CA ASN A 294 -0.66 3.38 9.76
C ASN A 294 -1.96 2.90 9.12
N HIS A 295 -3.02 2.89 9.92
CA HIS A 295 -4.38 2.67 9.48
C HIS A 295 -5.27 3.73 10.16
N LEU A 296 -6.59 3.56 10.24
CA LEU A 296 -7.43 4.36 11.12
C LEU A 296 -7.28 3.87 12.57
N MET A 297 -7.10 4.78 13.53
CA MET A 297 -6.92 4.42 14.94
C MET A 297 -8.17 3.75 15.56
N GLU A 298 -9.34 4.02 14.99
CA GLU A 298 -10.64 3.48 15.40
C GLU A 298 -10.87 2.05 14.88
N ASP A 299 -9.99 1.53 14.03
CA ASP A 299 -10.07 0.18 13.46
C ASP A 299 -8.76 -0.57 13.71
N PHE A 300 -8.79 -1.42 14.74
CA PHE A 300 -7.59 -1.95 15.39
C PHE A 300 -6.84 -2.98 14.54
N SER A 301 -5.54 -2.76 14.39
CA SER A 301 -4.70 -3.50 13.43
C SER A 301 -3.90 -4.66 14.05
N ASP A 302 -3.68 -4.63 15.36
CA ASP A 302 -2.81 -5.55 16.11
C ASP A 302 -3.30 -7.01 16.09
N GLY A 303 -4.60 -7.24 15.94
CA GLY A 303 -5.14 -8.60 15.84
C GLY A 303 -4.85 -9.30 14.50
N GLY A 304 -4.47 -8.55 13.47
CA GLY A 304 -4.42 -9.02 12.09
C GLY A 304 -3.30 -9.98 11.72
N TYR A 305 -2.33 -10.19 12.62
CA TYR A 305 -1.17 -11.07 12.41
C TYR A 305 -1.25 -12.37 13.22
N GLY A 306 -2.40 -12.68 13.83
CA GLY A 306 -2.54 -13.90 14.63
C GLY A 306 -2.20 -15.18 13.87
N TYR A 307 -2.44 -15.22 12.55
CA TYR A 307 -2.06 -16.35 11.70
C TYR A 307 -0.55 -16.57 11.59
N LEU A 308 0.26 -15.50 11.63
CA LEU A 308 1.72 -15.58 11.73
C LEU A 308 2.14 -15.89 13.16
N GLY A 309 1.50 -15.24 14.15
CA GLY A 309 1.80 -15.46 15.57
C GLY A 309 1.67 -16.93 15.97
N GLU A 310 0.54 -17.57 15.64
CA GLU A 310 0.31 -18.99 15.89
C GLU A 310 1.29 -19.90 15.13
N LEU A 311 1.59 -19.56 13.86
CA LEU A 311 2.52 -20.35 13.04
C LEU A 311 3.92 -20.34 13.66
N LEU A 312 4.48 -19.16 13.92
CA LEU A 312 5.82 -18.98 14.47
C LEU A 312 5.94 -19.64 15.86
N ALA A 313 4.93 -19.47 16.71
CA ALA A 313 4.89 -20.14 18.02
C ALA A 313 4.87 -21.67 17.89
N SER A 314 4.14 -22.22 16.92
CA SER A 314 4.17 -23.67 16.68
C SER A 314 5.53 -24.19 16.21
N LYS A 315 6.39 -23.31 15.66
CA LYS A 315 7.75 -23.60 15.19
C LYS A 315 8.83 -23.33 16.24
N GLY A 316 8.45 -22.96 17.47
CA GLY A 316 9.43 -22.70 18.55
C GLY A 316 9.91 -21.24 18.62
N ILE A 317 9.16 -20.29 18.08
CA ILE A 317 9.50 -18.85 18.13
C ILE A 317 8.39 -18.10 18.86
N ILE A 318 8.71 -17.35 19.91
CA ILE A 318 7.74 -16.48 20.59
C ILE A 318 7.38 -15.34 19.64
N ALA A 319 6.10 -15.18 19.34
CA ALA A 319 5.61 -14.09 18.49
C ALA A 319 4.72 -13.15 19.31
N VAL A 320 4.99 -11.85 19.19
CA VAL A 320 4.25 -10.80 19.88
C VAL A 320 3.76 -9.78 18.88
N SER A 321 2.44 -9.67 18.68
CA SER A 321 1.90 -8.56 17.90
C SER A 321 1.68 -7.35 18.81
N VAL A 322 2.39 -6.27 18.50
CA VAL A 322 2.43 -5.02 19.25
C VAL A 322 1.30 -4.11 18.79
N ASP A 323 0.64 -3.47 19.76
CA ASP A 323 -0.41 -2.48 19.52
C ASP A 323 0.16 -1.06 19.49
N GLU A 324 0.09 -0.43 18.32
CA GLU A 324 0.44 0.97 18.09
C GLU A 324 -0.73 1.77 17.51
N ASN A 325 -1.97 1.31 17.67
CA ASN A 325 -3.13 1.96 17.05
C ASN A 325 -3.28 3.41 17.51
N PHE A 326 -2.79 3.77 18.70
CA PHE A 326 -2.80 5.14 19.18
C PHE A 326 -1.90 6.10 18.36
N LEU A 327 -0.90 5.59 17.64
CA LEU A 327 -0.04 6.34 16.71
C LEU A 327 -0.63 6.44 15.29
N ASN A 328 -1.76 5.79 15.02
CA ASN A 328 -2.43 5.83 13.72
C ASN A 328 -3.12 7.18 13.48
N TYR A 329 -3.31 7.47 12.20
CA TYR A 329 -4.15 8.56 11.72
C TYR A 329 -5.60 8.37 12.16
N SER A 330 -6.28 9.48 12.37
CA SER A 330 -7.72 9.56 12.60
C SER A 330 -8.23 10.80 11.89
N VAL A 331 -9.38 10.67 11.24
CA VAL A 331 -10.04 11.79 10.56
C VAL A 331 -10.39 12.91 11.56
N TRP A 332 -10.58 12.56 12.83
CA TRP A 332 -10.99 13.46 13.90
C TRP A 332 -9.83 14.11 14.64
N SER A 333 -8.71 13.40 14.75
CA SER A 333 -7.61 13.79 15.62
C SER A 333 -6.25 13.92 14.94
N GLY A 334 -6.18 13.60 13.65
CA GLY A 334 -4.95 13.60 12.86
C GLY A 334 -3.99 12.50 13.29
N ILE A 335 -2.74 12.62 12.81
CA ILE A 335 -1.63 11.76 13.19
C ILE A 335 -0.71 12.50 14.18
N PRO A 336 -0.21 11.87 15.26
CA PRO A 336 0.79 12.49 16.13
C PRO A 336 2.05 12.88 15.35
N ASN A 337 2.72 13.98 15.75
CA ASN A 337 3.99 14.31 15.13
C ASN A 337 5.08 13.31 15.55
N ASN A 338 6.09 13.13 14.68
CA ASN A 338 7.17 12.16 14.89
C ASN A 338 6.67 10.71 15.07
N ASP A 339 5.47 10.36 14.56
CA ASP A 339 4.89 9.02 14.70
C ASP A 339 5.90 7.94 14.32
N MET A 340 6.60 8.10 13.18
CA MET A 340 7.55 7.10 12.70
C MET A 340 8.68 6.78 13.70
N LYS A 341 9.26 7.80 14.36
CA LYS A 341 10.27 7.56 15.39
C LYS A 341 9.68 6.89 16.62
N VAL A 342 8.49 7.33 17.03
CA VAL A 342 7.86 6.83 18.25
C VAL A 342 7.45 5.38 18.07
N ARG A 343 7.02 4.96 16.88
CA ARG A 343 6.78 3.54 16.54
C ARG A 343 8.04 2.70 16.77
N ALA A 344 9.16 3.12 16.19
CA ALA A 344 10.45 2.45 16.41
C ALA A 344 10.86 2.43 17.90
N TRP A 345 10.65 3.54 18.61
CA TRP A 345 10.95 3.64 20.04
C TRP A 345 10.04 2.73 20.90
N VAL A 346 8.74 2.65 20.60
CA VAL A 346 7.78 1.78 21.31
C VAL A 346 8.18 0.31 21.16
N LEU A 347 8.61 -0.14 19.97
CA LEU A 347 9.18 -1.48 19.79
C LEU A 347 10.35 -1.76 20.74
N LEU A 348 11.28 -0.81 20.88
CA LEU A 348 12.41 -0.93 21.82
C LEU A 348 11.93 -0.98 23.27
N LYS A 349 10.89 -0.21 23.64
CA LYS A 349 10.24 -0.30 24.97
C LYS A 349 9.59 -1.66 25.21
N HIS A 350 8.99 -2.27 24.19
CA HIS A 350 8.47 -3.64 24.30
C HIS A 350 9.57 -4.65 24.59
N LEU A 351 10.74 -4.53 23.97
CA LEU A 351 11.88 -5.40 24.29
C LEU A 351 12.31 -5.26 25.77
N GLN A 352 12.39 -4.03 26.30
CA GLN A 352 12.67 -3.81 27.74
C GLN A 352 11.60 -4.40 28.66
N GLN A 353 10.33 -4.28 28.28
CA GLN A 353 9.21 -4.82 29.05
C GLN A 353 9.22 -6.36 29.07
N ILE A 354 9.49 -6.99 27.92
CA ILE A 354 9.60 -8.46 27.81
C ILE A 354 10.80 -8.96 28.60
N LYS A 355 11.93 -8.24 28.59
CA LYS A 355 13.08 -8.54 29.45
C LYS A 355 12.73 -8.50 30.94
N SER A 356 11.91 -7.54 31.35
CA SER A 356 11.41 -7.46 32.72
C SER A 356 10.48 -8.63 33.07
N PHE A 357 9.61 -9.04 32.15
CA PHE A 357 8.76 -10.22 32.31
C PHE A 357 9.56 -11.52 32.37
N HIS A 358 10.61 -11.63 31.55
CA HIS A 358 11.51 -12.77 31.54
C HIS A 358 12.24 -12.96 32.88
N ALA A 359 12.59 -11.87 33.57
CA ALA A 359 13.24 -11.91 34.87
C ALA A 359 12.26 -12.11 36.04
N ALA A 360 10.96 -11.87 35.85
CA ALA A 360 9.96 -11.89 36.91
C ALA A 360 9.46 -13.31 37.20
N GLN A 361 9.72 -13.80 38.42
CA GLN A 361 9.26 -15.11 38.86
C GLN A 361 7.72 -15.22 38.79
N GLY A 362 7.23 -16.33 38.24
CA GLY A 362 5.79 -16.59 38.10
C GLY A 362 5.12 -15.90 36.90
N ASN A 363 5.86 -15.06 36.15
CA ASN A 363 5.38 -14.56 34.87
C ASN A 363 5.43 -15.68 33.80
N PRO A 364 4.45 -15.76 32.89
CA PRO A 364 4.49 -16.73 31.78
C PRO A 364 5.77 -16.69 30.93
N LEU A 365 6.43 -15.52 30.79
CA LEU A 365 7.68 -15.36 30.04
C LEU A 365 8.94 -15.65 30.87
N SER A 366 8.80 -15.99 32.16
CA SER A 366 9.92 -16.21 33.07
C SER A 366 10.87 -17.27 32.52
N GLY A 367 12.12 -16.88 32.21
CA GLY A 367 13.13 -17.77 31.65
C GLY A 367 12.87 -18.26 30.21
N GLN A 368 11.85 -17.76 29.52
CA GLN A 368 11.40 -18.31 28.23
C GLN A 368 12.03 -17.67 26.99
N VAL A 369 12.78 -16.59 27.12
CA VAL A 369 13.14 -15.71 25.99
C VAL A 369 14.64 -15.73 25.76
N ASP A 370 15.06 -15.96 24.52
CA ASP A 370 16.44 -15.79 24.08
C ASP A 370 16.63 -14.40 23.46
N PHE A 371 17.20 -13.48 24.24
CA PHE A 371 17.49 -12.11 23.78
C PHE A 371 18.68 -12.04 22.81
N GLY A 372 19.43 -13.13 22.64
CA GLY A 372 20.42 -13.26 21.58
C GLY A 372 19.79 -13.46 20.21
N GLN A 373 18.51 -13.86 20.12
CA GLN A 373 17.83 -14.25 18.89
C GLN A 373 16.50 -13.50 18.73
N VAL A 374 16.60 -12.19 18.43
CA VAL A 374 15.42 -11.33 18.23
C VAL A 374 15.19 -11.03 16.75
N ALA A 375 13.93 -11.10 16.32
CA ALA A 375 13.48 -10.59 15.03
C ALA A 375 12.39 -9.52 15.17
N LEU A 376 12.34 -8.62 14.21
CA LEU A 376 11.30 -7.59 14.12
C LEU A 376 10.59 -7.66 12.77
N ILE A 377 9.27 -7.78 12.79
CA ILE A 377 8.41 -7.79 11.61
C ILE A 377 7.55 -6.53 11.61
N GLY A 378 7.49 -5.82 10.49
CA GLY A 378 6.69 -4.62 10.39
C GLY A 378 5.95 -4.53 9.06
N HIS A 379 4.71 -4.02 9.07
CA HIS A 379 3.92 -3.76 7.86
C HIS A 379 3.81 -2.27 7.57
N SER A 380 3.99 -1.82 6.32
CA SER A 380 3.79 -0.41 5.93
C SER A 380 4.70 0.52 6.75
N ARG A 381 4.15 1.53 7.44
CA ARG A 381 4.93 2.35 8.38
C ARG A 381 5.62 1.51 9.47
N GLY A 382 5.01 0.42 9.90
CA GLY A 382 5.62 -0.55 10.82
C GLY A 382 6.87 -1.20 10.22
N GLY A 383 6.87 -1.46 8.91
CA GLY A 383 8.03 -2.01 8.18
C GLY A 383 9.23 -1.06 8.19
N GLN A 384 8.96 0.26 8.08
CA GLN A 384 9.99 1.27 8.29
C GLN A 384 10.45 1.35 9.75
N ALA A 385 9.50 1.27 10.70
CA ALA A 385 9.77 1.38 12.12
C ALA A 385 10.67 0.24 12.63
N VAL A 386 10.50 -1.00 12.14
CA VAL A 386 11.37 -2.12 12.54
C VAL A 386 12.79 -1.98 12.03
N ALA A 387 12.98 -1.43 10.83
CA ALA A 387 14.32 -1.11 10.31
C ALA A 387 14.97 0.01 11.15
N MET A 388 14.19 1.01 11.56
CA MET A 388 14.66 2.07 12.46
C MET A 388 14.97 1.57 13.88
N ALA A 389 14.20 0.61 14.39
CA ALA A 389 14.47 -0.01 15.69
C ALA A 389 15.74 -0.87 15.65
N ALA A 390 16.00 -1.57 14.55
CA ALA A 390 17.21 -2.37 14.38
C ALA A 390 18.49 -1.51 14.20
N ASP A 391 18.37 -0.25 13.78
CA ASP A 391 19.48 0.73 13.67
C ASP A 391 19.37 1.81 14.77
N ALA A 392 18.89 1.42 15.96
CA ALA A 392 18.49 2.32 17.06
C ALA A 392 19.50 3.44 17.36
N ASP A 393 20.81 3.16 17.34
CA ASP A 393 21.87 4.15 17.63
C ASP A 393 21.77 5.40 16.76
N ARG A 394 21.33 5.28 15.50
CA ARG A 394 21.20 6.40 14.56
C ARG A 394 20.12 7.41 14.94
N TRP A 395 19.09 6.99 15.70
CA TRP A 395 17.98 7.85 16.13
C TRP A 395 17.92 8.09 17.63
N PHE A 396 18.35 7.13 18.45
CA PHE A 396 18.10 7.11 19.89
C PHE A 396 19.36 7.06 20.75
N SER A 397 20.56 7.27 20.19
CA SER A 397 21.83 7.29 20.94
C SER A 397 21.91 8.30 22.11
N LYS A 398 21.01 9.29 22.16
CA LYS A 398 20.93 10.26 23.26
C LYS A 398 19.86 9.90 24.31
N ASP A 399 19.07 8.86 24.06
CA ASP A 399 17.98 8.43 24.93
C ASP A 399 18.48 7.37 25.93
N GLN A 400 18.88 7.85 27.10
CA GLN A 400 19.36 7.00 28.21
C GLN A 400 18.28 6.04 28.74
N THR A 401 17.00 6.25 28.40
CA THR A 401 15.94 5.34 28.84
C THR A 401 16.01 3.99 28.12
N LEU A 402 16.87 3.84 27.11
CA LEU A 402 17.08 2.62 26.32
C LEU A 402 18.38 1.87 26.67
N ASP A 403 19.18 2.36 27.63
CA ASP A 403 20.52 1.81 27.97
C ASP A 403 20.50 0.30 28.34
N SER A 404 19.36 -0.21 28.81
CA SER A 404 19.19 -1.61 29.22
C SER A 404 19.03 -2.60 28.05
N LEU A 405 19.18 -2.16 26.80
CA LEU A 405 19.00 -2.97 25.58
C LEU A 405 20.31 -3.51 24.99
N SER A 406 21.46 -3.15 25.56
CA SER A 406 22.79 -3.49 25.02
C SER A 406 23.10 -4.99 24.92
N ASP A 407 22.36 -5.84 25.63
CA ASP A 407 22.45 -7.31 25.61
C ASP A 407 21.40 -7.97 24.69
N ILE A 408 20.58 -7.19 23.97
CA ILE A 408 19.61 -7.70 23.01
C ILE A 408 20.18 -7.64 21.60
N ALA A 409 20.22 -8.78 20.92
CA ALA A 409 20.68 -8.88 19.54
C ALA A 409 19.49 -9.04 18.58
N ILE A 410 19.16 -7.96 17.87
CA ILE A 410 18.22 -7.99 16.75
C ILE A 410 18.95 -8.58 15.54
N GLN A 411 18.65 -9.84 15.22
CA GLN A 411 19.31 -10.59 14.15
C GLN A 411 18.62 -10.48 12.80
N SER A 412 17.31 -10.25 12.79
CA SER A 412 16.49 -10.33 11.57
C SER A 412 15.40 -9.27 11.54
N VAL A 413 15.21 -8.64 10.38
CA VAL A 413 14.14 -7.69 10.10
C VAL A 413 13.32 -8.20 8.92
N VAL A 414 11.99 -8.19 9.07
CA VAL A 414 11.04 -8.49 7.99
C VAL A 414 10.15 -7.28 7.76
N ALA A 415 10.16 -6.75 6.55
CA ALA A 415 9.39 -5.59 6.14
C ALA A 415 8.31 -6.02 5.13
N ILE A 416 7.05 -6.05 5.57
CA ILE A 416 5.91 -6.30 4.71
C ILE A 416 5.43 -4.95 4.18
N ALA A 417 5.27 -4.83 2.87
CA ALA A 417 4.87 -3.65 2.12
C ALA A 417 5.31 -2.31 2.75
N PRO A 418 6.61 -2.12 3.07
CA PRO A 418 7.03 -1.05 3.98
C PRO A 418 6.94 0.34 3.34
N THR A 419 6.81 1.38 4.16
CA THR A 419 7.24 2.72 3.72
C THR A 419 8.76 2.85 3.83
N ASP A 420 9.35 3.82 3.13
CA ASP A 420 10.76 4.18 3.32
C ASP A 420 10.99 5.68 3.09
N LYS A 421 10.43 6.50 3.98
CA LYS A 421 10.58 7.97 3.94
C LYS A 421 11.75 8.41 4.81
N GLN A 422 12.43 9.48 4.42
CA GLN A 422 13.43 10.11 5.30
C GLN A 422 12.77 10.66 6.57
N VAL A 423 13.44 10.46 7.70
CA VAL A 423 13.06 10.98 9.02
C VAL A 423 14.28 11.69 9.60
N ASP A 424 14.14 12.98 9.95
CA ASP A 424 15.27 13.87 10.28
C ASP A 424 16.39 13.85 9.22
N ASP A 425 16.03 13.90 7.94
CA ASP A 425 16.98 13.85 6.81
C ASP A 425 17.88 12.59 6.82
N LYS A 426 17.41 11.52 7.48
CA LYS A 426 18.11 10.22 7.57
C LYS A 426 17.20 9.09 7.09
N SER A 427 17.84 8.00 6.65
CA SER A 427 17.21 6.72 6.36
C SER A 427 17.89 5.63 7.18
N ALA A 428 17.19 4.51 7.37
CA ALA A 428 17.73 3.38 8.11
C ALA A 428 18.84 2.65 7.35
N ARG A 429 19.85 2.18 8.08
CA ARG A 429 20.97 1.39 7.56
C ARG A 429 21.19 0.18 8.43
N LEU A 430 20.87 -0.99 7.89
CA LEU A 430 21.04 -2.25 8.60
C LEU A 430 22.46 -2.76 8.34
N SER A 431 23.19 -3.10 9.40
CA SER A 431 24.53 -3.68 9.32
C SER A 431 24.59 -4.94 10.17
N GLY A 432 24.91 -6.08 9.56
CA GLY A 432 24.98 -7.36 10.26
C GLY A 432 23.62 -7.96 10.67
N VAL A 433 22.52 -7.49 10.05
CA VAL A 433 21.13 -7.91 10.34
C VAL A 433 20.51 -8.50 9.07
N ASN A 434 19.93 -9.71 9.15
CA ASN A 434 19.22 -10.28 8.00
C ASN A 434 18.01 -9.42 7.64
N TYR A 435 17.70 -9.30 6.35
CA TYR A 435 16.57 -8.48 5.90
C TYR A 435 15.70 -9.22 4.88
N LEU A 436 14.39 -9.28 5.13
CA LEU A 436 13.42 -9.74 4.14
C LEU A 436 12.41 -8.63 3.86
N THR A 437 12.09 -8.38 2.59
CA THR A 437 10.95 -7.53 2.23
C THR A 437 9.96 -8.26 1.32
N LEU A 438 8.66 -8.08 1.57
CA LEU A 438 7.57 -8.60 0.74
C LEU A 438 6.72 -7.42 0.25
N GLN A 439 6.44 -7.31 -1.04
CA GLN A 439 5.63 -6.22 -1.59
C GLN A 439 4.71 -6.74 -2.69
N GLY A 440 3.45 -6.27 -2.67
CA GLY A 440 2.52 -6.50 -3.76
C GLY A 440 2.65 -5.43 -4.85
N ALA A 441 2.59 -5.83 -6.12
CA ALA A 441 2.65 -4.88 -7.23
C ALA A 441 1.36 -4.04 -7.32
N ARG A 442 0.21 -4.59 -6.88
CA ARG A 442 -1.10 -3.93 -6.86
C ARG A 442 -1.41 -3.26 -5.52
N ASP A 443 -0.38 -2.91 -4.77
CA ASP A 443 -0.47 -2.11 -3.56
C ASP A 443 -0.91 -0.68 -3.90
N ALA A 444 -2.15 -0.32 -3.61
CA ALA A 444 -2.68 1.00 -3.91
C ALA A 444 -2.44 2.03 -2.79
N ASP A 445 -1.95 1.63 -1.61
CA ASP A 445 -1.59 2.54 -0.51
C ASP A 445 -0.11 2.96 -0.63
N VAL A 446 0.77 1.97 -0.76
CA VAL A 446 2.21 2.10 -0.99
C VAL A 446 2.54 1.53 -2.37
N ASN A 447 2.25 2.32 -3.42
CA ASN A 447 2.37 1.92 -4.82
C ASN A 447 3.80 1.93 -5.37
N ASN A 448 4.82 2.05 -4.53
CA ASN A 448 6.23 1.92 -4.96
C ASN A 448 6.89 0.83 -4.13
N PHE A 449 7.82 0.08 -4.70
CA PHE A 449 8.55 -0.96 -3.98
C PHE A 449 9.63 -0.38 -3.04
N TYR A 450 9.20 0.33 -2.00
CA TYR A 450 10.10 1.01 -1.04
C TYR A 450 10.99 0.07 -0.24
N GLY A 451 10.58 -1.19 -0.04
CA GLY A 451 11.39 -2.20 0.64
C GLY A 451 12.72 -2.48 -0.06
N ASP A 452 12.77 -2.30 -1.39
CA ASP A 452 13.96 -2.45 -2.24
C ASP A 452 15.05 -1.40 -1.89
N ARG A 453 14.63 -0.21 -1.46
CA ARG A 453 15.54 0.85 -1.03
C ARG A 453 16.28 0.47 0.25
N GLN A 454 15.57 -0.13 1.20
CA GLN A 454 16.16 -0.61 2.45
C GLN A 454 17.01 -1.88 2.22
N TYR A 455 16.63 -2.73 1.27
CA TYR A 455 17.46 -3.85 0.80
C TYR A 455 18.84 -3.34 0.34
N GLY A 456 18.89 -2.30 -0.50
CA GLY A 456 20.14 -1.67 -0.94
C GLY A 456 20.99 -1.07 0.19
N ARG A 457 20.36 -0.64 1.29
CA ARG A 457 21.04 -0.09 2.49
C ARG A 457 21.31 -1.12 3.58
N THR A 458 21.23 -2.40 3.26
CA THR A 458 21.56 -3.51 4.17
C THR A 458 22.90 -4.11 3.77
N THR A 459 23.84 -4.12 4.71
CA THR A 459 25.22 -4.59 4.49
C THR A 459 25.65 -5.63 5.53
N PHE A 460 26.61 -6.46 5.13
CA PHE A 460 27.17 -7.51 5.96
C PHE A 460 28.68 -7.38 6.03
N SER A 461 29.27 -7.90 7.11
CA SER A 461 30.67 -8.30 7.08
C SER A 461 30.78 -9.68 6.42
N ASN A 462 31.91 -9.94 5.76
CA ASN A 462 32.26 -11.26 5.25
C ASN A 462 32.10 -12.30 6.37
N ASP A 463 31.69 -13.51 6.00
CA ASP A 463 31.55 -14.67 6.89
C ASP A 463 30.53 -14.52 8.04
N SER A 464 29.65 -13.51 8.00
CA SER A 464 28.61 -13.34 9.03
C SER A 464 27.46 -14.36 8.96
N ASN A 465 27.40 -15.17 7.89
CA ASN A 465 26.32 -16.11 7.59
C ASN A 465 24.93 -15.42 7.60
N ARG A 466 24.90 -14.16 7.13
CA ARG A 466 23.70 -13.33 7.02
C ARG A 466 23.27 -13.20 5.58
N PHE A 467 21.99 -12.92 5.34
CA PHE A 467 21.49 -12.66 4.00
C PHE A 467 20.34 -11.65 3.99
N LYS A 468 20.14 -11.04 2.83
CA LYS A 468 18.99 -10.21 2.52
C LYS A 468 18.23 -10.78 1.32
N ALA A 469 16.91 -10.60 1.33
CA ALA A 469 16.02 -11.04 0.28
C ALA A 469 14.87 -10.04 0.06
N ALA A 470 14.38 -9.97 -1.17
CA ALA A 470 13.20 -9.20 -1.53
C ALA A 470 12.29 -10.07 -2.39
N LEU A 471 10.97 -9.98 -2.20
CA LEU A 471 9.97 -10.62 -3.05
C LEU A 471 8.93 -9.60 -3.50
N TYR A 472 8.79 -9.47 -4.81
CA TYR A 472 7.75 -8.68 -5.47
C TYR A 472 6.68 -9.63 -6.04
N ILE A 473 5.41 -9.38 -5.72
CA ILE A 473 4.29 -10.30 -5.98
C ILE A 473 3.27 -9.60 -6.87
N ALA A 474 3.07 -10.08 -8.10
CA ALA A 474 2.28 -9.34 -9.09
C ALA A 474 0.84 -9.04 -8.65
N ASP A 475 0.14 -10.02 -8.06
CA ASP A 475 -1.30 -9.90 -7.79
C ASP A 475 -1.66 -9.64 -6.32
N ALA A 476 -0.68 -9.26 -5.50
CA ALA A 476 -0.90 -8.87 -4.10
C ALA A 476 -1.13 -7.35 -3.95
N ASN A 477 -1.96 -6.98 -2.98
CA ASN A 477 -2.21 -5.58 -2.58
C ASN A 477 -1.60 -5.24 -1.21
N HIS A 478 -1.84 -4.04 -0.69
CA HIS A 478 -1.38 -3.63 0.65
C HIS A 478 -2.07 -4.43 1.76
N SER A 479 -3.41 -4.44 1.72
CA SER A 479 -4.19 -4.70 2.94
C SER A 479 -4.24 -6.17 3.36
N GLN A 480 -4.22 -7.12 2.41
CA GLN A 480 -4.58 -8.51 2.70
C GLN A 480 -3.54 -9.28 3.53
N PHE A 481 -2.32 -8.75 3.66
CA PHE A 481 -1.31 -9.25 4.60
C PHE A 481 -1.78 -9.20 6.06
N ASN A 482 -2.66 -8.24 6.39
CA ASN A 482 -3.31 -8.11 7.68
C ASN A 482 -4.76 -8.61 7.58
N SER A 483 -5.14 -9.60 8.38
CA SER A 483 -6.49 -10.20 8.26
C SER A 483 -7.64 -9.28 8.69
N ALA A 484 -7.36 -8.13 9.32
CA ALA A 484 -8.38 -7.18 9.77
C ALA A 484 -8.68 -6.07 8.75
N TRP A 485 -7.78 -5.79 7.80
CA TRP A 485 -7.90 -4.61 6.93
C TRP A 485 -8.80 -4.82 5.69
N GLY A 486 -9.08 -6.09 5.34
CA GLY A 486 -9.93 -6.43 4.20
C GLY A 486 -9.23 -6.29 2.84
N ARG A 487 -10.02 -6.19 1.76
CA ARG A 487 -9.54 -6.21 0.36
C ARG A 487 -9.33 -4.83 -0.27
N MET A 488 -9.57 -3.76 0.48
CA MET A 488 -9.58 -2.40 -0.05
C MET A 488 -8.45 -1.63 0.63
N ASP A 489 -7.42 -1.25 -0.14
CA ASP A 489 -6.27 -0.49 0.36
C ASP A 489 -6.64 0.94 0.77
N GLU A 490 -7.78 1.43 0.28
CA GLU A 490 -8.32 2.75 0.59
C GLU A 490 -9.74 2.62 1.16
N ARG A 491 -10.13 3.51 2.06
CA ARG A 491 -11.51 3.52 2.57
C ARG A 491 -12.47 4.21 1.59
N PRO A 492 -13.78 3.94 1.69
CA PRO A 492 -14.78 4.71 0.98
C PRO A 492 -14.69 6.22 1.27
N PRO A 493 -15.01 7.09 0.29
CA PRO A 493 -15.49 6.74 -1.04
C PRO A 493 -14.36 6.38 -2.03
N GLY A 494 -13.10 6.74 -1.77
CA GLY A 494 -11.98 6.52 -2.71
C GLY A 494 -11.78 5.06 -3.09
N GLY A 495 -11.80 4.16 -2.11
CA GLY A 495 -11.65 2.72 -2.33
C GLY A 495 -12.77 2.05 -3.14
N LEU A 496 -13.90 2.73 -3.37
CA LEU A 496 -14.96 2.23 -4.25
C LEU A 496 -14.54 2.23 -5.73
N PHE A 497 -13.52 3.00 -6.07
CA PHE A 497 -13.02 3.15 -7.44
C PHE A 497 -11.79 2.29 -7.73
N LEU A 498 -11.22 1.62 -6.73
CA LEU A 498 -10.09 0.71 -6.92
C LEU A 498 -10.50 -0.55 -7.69
N ASN A 499 -9.70 -0.94 -8.67
CA ASN A 499 -9.80 -2.21 -9.35
C ASN A 499 -9.32 -3.34 -8.42
N ARG A 500 -10.14 -4.37 -8.26
CA ARG A 500 -9.85 -5.53 -7.39
C ARG A 500 -10.01 -6.88 -8.09
N LYS A 501 -10.19 -6.89 -9.41
CA LYS A 501 -10.53 -8.11 -10.17
C LYS A 501 -9.40 -9.13 -10.18
N GLU A 502 -8.16 -8.66 -10.28
CA GLU A 502 -6.96 -9.48 -10.44
C GLU A 502 -6.17 -9.62 -9.14
N LEU A 503 -6.79 -9.30 -7.99
CA LEU A 503 -6.14 -9.50 -6.69
C LEU A 503 -6.25 -10.96 -6.26
N LEU A 504 -5.14 -11.53 -5.79
CA LEU A 504 -5.11 -12.79 -5.03
C LEU A 504 -6.22 -12.83 -3.97
N GLN A 505 -6.74 -14.01 -3.68
CA GLN A 505 -7.60 -14.20 -2.52
C GLN A 505 -6.82 -13.87 -1.24
N ALA A 506 -7.55 -13.43 -0.22
CA ALA A 506 -6.92 -12.90 0.98
C ALA A 506 -6.08 -13.97 1.70
N ASP A 507 -6.51 -15.21 1.68
CA ASP A 507 -5.81 -16.38 2.21
C ASP A 507 -4.60 -16.80 1.37
N GLU A 508 -4.67 -16.69 0.04
CA GLU A 508 -3.53 -16.91 -0.85
C GLU A 508 -2.40 -15.91 -0.58
N GLN A 509 -2.72 -14.62 -0.47
CA GLN A 509 -1.71 -13.61 -0.14
C GLN A 509 -1.10 -13.82 1.26
N ARG A 510 -1.91 -14.22 2.24
CA ARG A 510 -1.39 -14.60 3.57
C ARG A 510 -0.59 -15.89 3.55
N LEU A 511 -0.88 -16.83 2.65
CA LEU A 511 -0.09 -18.05 2.47
C LEU A 511 1.34 -17.68 2.04
N ILE A 512 1.50 -16.73 1.13
CA ILE A 512 2.84 -16.21 0.76
C ILE A 512 3.57 -15.68 2.00
N SER A 513 2.92 -14.87 2.84
CA SER A 513 3.51 -14.41 4.09
C SER A 513 3.87 -15.56 5.04
N LYS A 514 2.99 -16.57 5.19
CA LYS A 514 3.31 -17.74 6.02
C LYS A 514 4.54 -18.47 5.51
N VAL A 515 4.65 -18.69 4.20
CA VAL A 515 5.79 -19.39 3.58
C VAL A 515 7.08 -18.61 3.81
N TYR A 516 7.14 -17.35 3.35
CA TYR A 516 8.37 -16.57 3.38
C TYR A 516 8.80 -16.17 4.78
N VAL A 517 7.88 -15.69 5.62
CA VAL A 517 8.22 -15.25 7.00
C VAL A 517 8.68 -16.44 7.84
N SER A 518 7.96 -17.57 7.79
CA SER A 518 8.30 -18.77 8.56
C SER A 518 9.62 -19.38 8.10
N ALA A 519 9.83 -19.53 6.79
CA ALA A 519 11.09 -20.01 6.23
C ALA A 519 12.27 -19.11 6.63
N PHE A 520 12.08 -17.79 6.59
CA PHE A 520 13.14 -16.82 6.87
C PHE A 520 13.57 -16.85 8.33
N LEU A 521 12.60 -16.89 9.25
CA LEU A 521 12.91 -16.93 10.67
C LEU A 521 13.44 -18.30 11.12
N GLN A 522 12.99 -19.41 10.51
CA GLN A 522 13.62 -20.71 10.74
C GLN A 522 15.07 -20.73 10.24
N ALA A 523 15.35 -20.18 9.04
CA ALA A 523 16.71 -20.11 8.51
C ALA A 523 17.64 -19.19 9.33
N THR A 524 17.11 -18.06 9.82
CA THR A 524 17.94 -17.00 10.44
C THR A 524 18.01 -17.07 11.97
N LEU A 525 17.01 -17.66 12.64
CA LEU A 525 16.97 -17.80 14.10
C LEU A 525 17.05 -19.25 14.58
N LEU A 526 16.72 -20.25 13.75
CA LEU A 526 16.79 -21.67 14.14
C LEU A 526 17.91 -22.42 13.41
N GLY A 527 18.57 -21.79 12.44
CA GLY A 527 19.66 -22.39 11.67
C GLY A 527 19.21 -23.39 10.61
N GLU A 528 17.93 -23.41 10.24
CA GLU A 528 17.35 -24.33 9.26
C GLU A 528 17.75 -23.93 7.82
N SER A 529 18.96 -24.29 7.41
CA SER A 529 19.54 -23.88 6.13
C SER A 529 18.82 -24.44 4.90
N SER A 530 18.01 -25.51 5.06
CA SER A 530 17.21 -26.09 3.97
C SER A 530 16.19 -25.12 3.37
N TYR A 531 15.86 -24.03 4.08
CA TYR A 531 14.98 -22.98 3.57
C TYR A 531 15.71 -21.87 2.82
N LYS A 532 17.04 -21.75 2.91
CA LYS A 532 17.79 -20.70 2.21
C LYS A 532 17.59 -20.69 0.68
N PRO A 533 17.53 -21.83 -0.02
CA PRO A 533 17.31 -21.86 -1.47
C PRO A 533 16.05 -21.12 -1.93
N LEU A 534 14.98 -21.08 -1.11
CA LEU A 534 13.75 -20.32 -1.40
C LEU A 534 14.01 -18.83 -1.66
N PHE A 535 14.98 -18.25 -0.94
CA PHE A 535 15.25 -16.82 -1.04
C PHE A 535 16.15 -16.49 -2.22
N ALA A 536 17.08 -17.39 -2.57
CA ALA A 536 17.93 -17.28 -3.74
C ALA A 536 17.14 -17.46 -5.02
N ASP A 537 16.21 -18.42 -5.04
CA ASP A 537 15.33 -18.68 -6.18
C ASP A 537 13.91 -18.99 -5.69
N TYR A 538 12.98 -18.06 -5.96
CA TYR A 538 11.58 -18.20 -5.55
C TYR A 538 10.94 -19.47 -6.10
N ARG A 539 11.43 -19.97 -7.24
CA ARG A 539 10.85 -21.12 -7.95
C ARG A 539 10.98 -22.41 -7.14
N TYR A 540 11.96 -22.49 -6.24
CA TYR A 540 12.07 -23.55 -5.24
C TYR A 540 10.77 -23.68 -4.44
N GLY A 541 10.12 -22.57 -4.09
CA GLY A 541 8.90 -22.55 -3.29
C GLY A 541 7.58 -22.71 -4.05
N LEU A 542 7.57 -22.87 -5.38
CA LEU A 542 6.32 -22.80 -6.17
C LEU A 542 5.26 -23.82 -5.74
N ALA A 543 5.68 -25.00 -5.28
CA ALA A 543 4.77 -26.02 -4.76
C ALA A 543 4.01 -25.58 -3.48
N TRP A 544 4.46 -24.51 -2.81
CA TRP A 544 3.85 -23.97 -1.60
C TRP A 544 3.14 -22.63 -1.82
N LEU A 545 3.34 -22.01 -2.98
CA LEU A 545 2.89 -20.65 -3.29
C LEU A 545 1.67 -20.68 -4.23
N PRO A 546 0.77 -19.69 -4.14
CA PRO A 546 -0.31 -19.56 -5.12
C PRO A 546 0.23 -19.18 -6.50
N GLU A 547 -0.55 -19.47 -7.54
CA GLU A 547 -0.22 -19.09 -8.92
C GLU A 547 -0.30 -17.55 -9.08
N THR A 548 0.85 -16.94 -9.32
CA THR A 548 1.03 -15.54 -9.75
C THR A 548 2.48 -15.37 -10.21
N SER A 549 2.84 -14.18 -10.70
CA SER A 549 4.22 -13.85 -11.05
C SER A 549 4.99 -13.34 -9.83
N TYR A 550 6.25 -13.76 -9.72
CA TYR A 550 7.16 -13.38 -8.65
C TYR A 550 8.49 -12.90 -9.22
N SER A 551 9.08 -11.90 -8.58
CA SER A 551 10.47 -11.51 -8.81
C SER A 551 11.17 -11.39 -7.47
N ASN A 552 12.35 -12.00 -7.33
CA ASN A 552 13.11 -11.97 -6.10
C ASN A 552 14.50 -11.36 -6.27
N ARG A 553 14.99 -10.71 -5.22
CA ARG A 553 16.41 -10.38 -5.04
C ARG A 553 16.97 -11.17 -3.89
N TYR A 554 18.26 -11.52 -3.99
CA TYR A 554 18.97 -12.23 -2.94
C TYR A 554 20.44 -11.81 -2.89
N GLU A 555 20.97 -11.69 -1.68
CA GLU A 555 22.40 -11.51 -1.45
C GLU A 555 22.76 -12.07 -0.07
N ALA A 556 23.76 -12.94 -0.02
CA ALA A 556 24.33 -13.45 1.23
C ALA A 556 25.67 -12.80 1.54
N SER A 557 26.14 -12.93 2.78
CA SER A 557 27.37 -12.29 3.29
C SER A 557 28.66 -12.79 2.62
N ASP A 558 28.59 -13.93 1.94
CA ASP A 558 29.66 -14.58 1.17
C ASP A 558 29.63 -14.19 -0.31
N PHE A 559 28.75 -13.28 -0.73
CA PHE A 559 28.76 -12.73 -2.08
C PHE A 559 29.97 -11.81 -2.30
N GLU A 560 30.82 -12.19 -3.24
CA GLU A 560 31.98 -11.40 -3.65
C GLU A 560 31.66 -10.61 -4.93
N ALA A 561 31.46 -9.30 -4.77
CA ALA A 561 31.14 -8.42 -5.89
C ALA A 561 32.36 -8.17 -6.79
N VAL A 562 32.22 -8.46 -8.08
CA VAL A 562 33.11 -7.99 -9.15
C VAL A 562 32.88 -6.50 -9.38
N THR A 563 31.61 -6.10 -9.47
CA THR A 563 31.20 -4.71 -9.66
C THR A 563 29.84 -4.42 -9.05
N ARG A 564 29.69 -3.21 -8.52
CA ARG A 564 28.44 -2.58 -8.07
C ARG A 564 28.42 -1.15 -8.57
N TYR A 565 27.35 -0.73 -9.21
CA TYR A 565 27.29 0.60 -9.81
C TYR A 565 26.86 1.70 -8.83
N ASP A 566 26.30 1.32 -7.68
CA ASP A 566 25.99 2.22 -6.56
C ASP A 566 27.19 3.09 -6.13
N ASP A 567 28.37 2.47 -6.11
CA ASP A 567 29.63 3.07 -5.64
C ASP A 567 30.51 3.65 -6.77
N GLY A 568 30.11 3.44 -8.03
CA GLY A 568 30.92 3.76 -9.21
C GLY A 568 30.81 5.21 -9.64
N GLN A 569 31.93 5.81 -10.05
CA GLN A 569 31.95 7.13 -10.73
C GLN A 569 32.27 7.04 -12.23
N GLY A 570 32.76 5.89 -12.70
CA GLY A 570 33.12 5.66 -14.10
C GLY A 570 32.40 4.45 -14.68
N LYS A 571 31.95 4.55 -15.92
CA LYS A 571 31.24 3.47 -16.65
C LYS A 571 32.17 2.35 -17.15
N THR A 572 33.44 2.69 -17.37
CA THR A 572 34.44 1.82 -18.03
C THR A 572 35.44 1.23 -17.06
N LEU A 573 35.92 1.99 -16.07
CA LEU A 573 36.89 1.47 -15.10
C LEU A 573 36.15 0.93 -13.88
N LEU A 574 36.25 -0.38 -13.66
CA LEU A 574 35.63 -1.04 -12.52
C LEU A 574 36.39 -0.71 -11.23
N LYS A 575 35.68 -0.60 -10.12
CA LYS A 575 36.28 -0.34 -8.78
C LYS A 575 37.28 -1.43 -8.37
N SER A 576 37.09 -2.65 -8.86
CA SER A 576 37.97 -3.81 -8.67
C SER A 576 39.26 -3.74 -9.50
N GLY A 577 39.39 -2.79 -10.44
CA GLY A 577 40.57 -2.64 -11.30
C GLY A 577 40.45 -3.29 -12.68
N GLY A 578 39.28 -3.84 -13.03
CA GLY A 578 38.93 -4.33 -14.37
C GLY A 578 38.35 -3.26 -15.30
N MET A 579 37.94 -3.66 -16.51
CA MET A 579 37.31 -2.77 -17.50
C MET A 579 35.94 -3.27 -17.93
N ALA A 580 35.03 -2.35 -18.25
CA ALA A 580 33.74 -2.63 -18.85
C ALA A 580 33.69 -2.03 -20.26
N ALA A 581 33.21 -2.80 -21.22
CA ALA A 581 33.07 -2.38 -22.61
C ALA A 581 31.69 -2.78 -23.17
N VAL A 582 31.24 -2.05 -24.18
CA VAL A 582 30.01 -2.36 -24.92
C VAL A 582 30.29 -2.46 -26.40
N SER A 583 29.53 -3.32 -27.09
CA SER A 583 29.48 -3.40 -28.54
C SER A 583 28.01 -3.48 -28.99
N GLY A 584 27.63 -2.78 -30.05
CA GLY A 584 26.25 -2.80 -30.55
C GLY A 584 25.19 -2.11 -29.68
N MET A 585 25.58 -1.44 -28.59
CA MET A 585 24.69 -0.66 -27.74
C MET A 585 24.39 0.71 -28.34
N THR A 586 23.13 1.13 -28.31
CA THR A 586 22.69 2.49 -28.67
C THR A 586 22.92 3.47 -27.53
N ASN A 587 22.72 3.02 -26.30
CA ASN A 587 22.97 3.80 -25.08
C ASN A 587 23.51 2.89 -23.96
N TRP A 588 24.41 3.45 -23.14
CA TRP A 588 24.83 2.83 -21.89
C TRP A 588 25.24 3.87 -20.84
N ASN A 589 24.70 3.75 -19.63
CA ASN A 589 24.92 4.70 -18.56
C ASN A 589 24.78 4.09 -17.17
N ILE A 590 25.46 4.68 -16.18
CA ILE A 590 25.14 4.40 -14.78
C ILE A 590 23.98 5.32 -14.42
N THR A 591 22.79 4.74 -14.31
CA THR A 591 21.54 5.46 -14.01
C THR A 591 20.96 4.94 -12.70
N ALA A 592 20.23 5.80 -11.98
CA ALA A 592 19.45 5.36 -10.83
C ALA A 592 18.22 4.57 -11.28
N ALA A 593 17.90 3.48 -10.59
CA ALA A 593 16.61 2.84 -10.76
C ALA A 593 15.50 3.78 -10.24
N GLU A 594 14.45 3.98 -11.02
CA GLU A 594 13.33 4.87 -10.69
C GLU A 594 12.08 4.08 -10.27
N ASP A 595 11.32 4.62 -9.32
CA ASP A 595 10.01 4.07 -8.95
C ASP A 595 8.89 4.55 -9.91
N ARG A 596 7.62 4.26 -9.58
CA ARG A 596 6.46 4.69 -10.39
C ARG A 596 6.26 6.21 -10.41
N ASP A 597 6.87 6.93 -9.47
CA ASP A 597 6.79 8.39 -9.39
C ASP A 597 7.99 9.08 -10.06
N GLY A 598 8.95 8.32 -10.63
CA GLY A 598 10.19 8.84 -11.20
C GLY A 598 11.23 9.23 -10.16
N ASN A 599 11.11 8.73 -8.92
CA ASN A 599 12.09 8.99 -7.87
C ASN A 599 13.14 7.88 -7.80
N ASN A 600 14.37 8.27 -7.47
CA ASN A 600 15.47 7.34 -7.25
C ASN A 600 15.17 6.33 -6.11
N LYS A 601 15.32 5.04 -6.39
CA LYS A 601 15.16 3.92 -5.44
C LYS A 601 16.35 3.74 -4.48
N GLY A 602 17.36 4.59 -4.59
CA GLY A 602 18.59 4.50 -3.81
C GLY A 602 19.57 3.46 -4.32
N THR A 603 19.29 2.84 -5.48
CA THR A 603 20.17 1.93 -6.20
C THR A 603 20.46 2.46 -7.61
N LYS A 604 21.65 2.16 -8.13
CA LYS A 604 22.08 2.48 -9.50
C LYS A 604 22.55 1.21 -10.18
N GLY A 605 22.29 1.10 -11.47
CA GLY A 605 22.83 0.03 -12.30
C GLY A 605 23.39 0.56 -13.62
N MET A 606 24.05 -0.34 -14.35
CA MET A 606 24.40 -0.12 -15.74
C MET A 606 23.15 -0.31 -16.60
N GLU A 607 22.57 0.81 -17.03
CA GLU A 607 21.56 0.86 -18.08
C GLU A 607 22.20 0.52 -19.42
N LEU A 608 21.61 -0.44 -20.14
CA LEU A 608 22.04 -0.92 -21.44
C LEU A 608 20.85 -0.90 -22.39
N GLU A 609 21.01 -0.32 -23.57
CA GLU A 609 19.96 -0.19 -24.58
C GLU A 609 20.51 -0.58 -25.96
N TRP A 610 19.72 -1.32 -26.73
CA TRP A 610 20.08 -1.79 -28.06
C TRP A 610 18.85 -1.98 -28.96
N ASP A 611 19.06 -1.87 -30.28
CA ASP A 611 17.99 -2.01 -31.28
C ASP A 611 17.91 -3.41 -31.90
N ALA A 612 19.06 -4.08 -32.04
CA ALA A 612 19.19 -5.33 -32.79
C ALA A 612 20.00 -6.38 -32.04
N ALA A 613 19.74 -7.64 -32.35
CA ALA A 613 20.46 -8.79 -31.82
C ALA A 613 21.98 -8.68 -32.03
N GLY A 614 22.75 -9.22 -31.08
CA GLY A 614 24.21 -9.26 -31.09
C GLY A 614 24.88 -8.13 -30.32
N ALA A 615 24.12 -7.28 -29.62
CA ALA A 615 24.68 -6.31 -28.68
C ALA A 615 25.36 -7.05 -27.49
N GLN A 616 26.42 -6.47 -26.95
CA GLN A 616 27.25 -7.10 -25.92
C GLN A 616 27.65 -6.11 -24.84
N TYR A 617 27.68 -6.60 -23.60
CA TYR A 617 28.29 -5.95 -22.46
C TYR A 617 29.36 -6.86 -21.86
N GLU A 618 30.62 -6.45 -21.92
CA GLU A 618 31.77 -7.24 -21.51
C GLU A 618 32.41 -6.62 -20.26
N LEU A 619 32.74 -7.48 -19.30
CA LEU A 619 33.50 -7.16 -18.09
C LEU A 619 34.83 -7.92 -18.11
N GLU A 620 35.94 -7.21 -18.24
CA GLU A 620 37.28 -7.73 -18.00
C GLU A 620 37.59 -7.70 -16.50
N LEU A 621 37.87 -8.87 -15.94
CA LEU A 621 38.24 -9.04 -14.55
C LEU A 621 39.73 -8.73 -14.34
N PRO A 622 40.13 -8.15 -13.19
CA PRO A 622 41.54 -7.95 -12.89
C PRO A 622 42.27 -9.31 -12.71
N VAL A 623 43.56 -9.35 -13.04
CA VAL A 623 44.45 -10.54 -12.95
C VAL A 623 44.55 -11.14 -11.53
N HIS A 624 43.97 -10.47 -10.51
CA HIS A 624 44.05 -10.86 -9.10
C HIS A 624 42.70 -10.88 -8.39
N THR A 625 41.60 -11.24 -9.08
CA THR A 625 40.32 -11.50 -8.41
C THR A 625 40.54 -12.61 -7.37
N ARG A 626 40.46 -12.20 -6.10
CA ARG A 626 41.07 -12.90 -4.96
C ARG A 626 40.13 -13.97 -4.39
N LEU A 627 39.52 -14.79 -5.24
CA LEU A 627 38.66 -15.88 -4.78
C LEU A 627 39.53 -16.97 -4.17
N GLN A 628 39.43 -17.15 -2.86
CA GLN A 628 40.21 -18.10 -2.07
C GLN A 628 39.69 -19.54 -2.14
N ASP A 629 38.52 -19.76 -2.75
CA ASP A 629 37.93 -21.10 -2.89
C ASP A 629 38.36 -21.75 -4.22
N ASP A 630 39.18 -22.80 -4.10
CA ASP A 630 39.59 -23.68 -5.20
C ASP A 630 38.47 -24.68 -5.60
N ASP A 631 37.30 -24.67 -4.94
CA ASP A 631 36.20 -25.59 -5.25
C ASP A 631 35.26 -25.05 -6.35
N THR A 632 35.66 -25.29 -7.60
CA THR A 632 34.95 -24.90 -8.82
C THR A 632 33.54 -25.51 -8.94
N THR A 633 33.22 -26.54 -8.15
CA THR A 633 31.95 -27.28 -8.25
C THR A 633 30.78 -26.63 -7.51
N ARG A 634 31.03 -25.62 -6.67
CA ARG A 634 29.97 -24.96 -5.87
C ARG A 634 29.71 -23.51 -6.24
N THR A 635 30.70 -22.85 -6.83
CA THR A 635 30.61 -21.43 -7.13
C THR A 635 29.58 -21.13 -8.21
N LYS A 636 28.81 -20.06 -7.99
CA LYS A 636 27.83 -19.53 -8.93
C LYS A 636 28.21 -18.12 -9.35
N LEU A 637 28.01 -17.80 -10.62
CA LEU A 637 27.96 -16.43 -11.12
C LEU A 637 26.60 -15.83 -10.71
N VAL A 638 26.64 -14.67 -10.06
CA VAL A 638 25.47 -13.96 -9.57
C VAL A 638 25.43 -12.57 -10.17
N PHE A 639 24.26 -12.15 -10.64
CA PHE A 639 24.00 -10.77 -11.07
C PHE A 639 22.54 -10.41 -10.84
N SER A 640 22.25 -9.11 -10.73
CA SER A 640 20.89 -8.59 -10.69
C SER A 640 20.56 -7.87 -11.99
N MET A 641 19.37 -8.13 -12.54
CA MET A 641 18.87 -7.49 -13.76
C MET A 641 17.46 -6.98 -13.58
N ALA A 642 17.17 -5.75 -14.04
CA ALA A 642 15.83 -5.21 -14.17
C ALA A 642 15.50 -4.95 -15.64
N ASN A 643 14.32 -5.37 -16.08
CA ASN A 643 13.81 -5.06 -17.42
C ASN A 643 13.23 -3.62 -17.44
N LEU A 644 13.74 -2.77 -18.34
CA LEU A 644 13.32 -1.37 -18.51
C LEU A 644 12.35 -1.19 -19.69
N GLU A 645 11.59 -2.23 -20.02
CA GLU A 645 10.53 -2.21 -21.04
C GLU A 645 9.58 -1.02 -20.93
N ARG A 646 9.25 -0.57 -19.70
CA ARG A 646 8.46 0.64 -19.46
C ARG A 646 9.03 1.85 -20.17
N ASP A 647 10.34 2.03 -20.13
CA ASP A 647 11.01 3.21 -20.64
C ASP A 647 11.03 3.21 -22.17
N ILE A 648 11.21 2.03 -22.80
CA ILE A 648 11.04 1.85 -24.26
C ILE A 648 9.60 2.20 -24.67
N MET A 649 8.61 1.73 -23.92
CA MET A 649 7.20 2.00 -24.21
C MET A 649 6.89 3.50 -24.06
N ALA A 650 7.45 4.17 -23.05
CA ALA A 650 7.27 5.60 -22.84
C ALA A 650 7.87 6.44 -23.99
N GLU A 651 9.06 6.08 -24.47
CA GLU A 651 9.71 6.71 -25.63
C GLU A 651 8.86 6.54 -26.90
N LYS A 652 8.37 5.32 -27.19
CA LYS A 652 7.47 5.07 -28.33
C LYS A 652 6.16 5.87 -28.25
N ILE A 653 5.57 5.99 -27.06
CA ILE A 653 4.35 6.79 -26.84
C ILE A 653 4.64 8.27 -27.12
N ALA A 654 5.77 8.79 -26.63
CA ALA A 654 6.17 10.17 -26.86
C ALA A 654 6.36 10.45 -28.36
N ASP A 655 7.11 9.61 -29.07
CA ASP A 655 7.35 9.74 -30.51
C ASP A 655 6.05 9.68 -31.33
N ALA A 656 5.13 8.77 -30.99
CA ALA A 656 3.83 8.67 -31.64
C ALA A 656 2.96 9.90 -31.40
N SER A 657 3.09 10.56 -30.25
CA SER A 657 2.34 11.78 -29.92
C SER A 657 2.80 13.02 -30.67
N GLU A 658 4.06 13.04 -31.13
CA GLU A 658 4.63 14.12 -31.94
C GLU A 658 4.33 13.94 -33.45
N ALA A 659 3.98 12.72 -33.89
CA ALA A 659 3.59 12.45 -35.27
C ALA A 659 2.14 12.94 -35.56
N VAL A 660 2.02 13.97 -36.41
CA VAL A 660 0.78 14.74 -36.67
C VAL A 660 -0.39 13.93 -37.30
N ASP A 661 -0.20 12.65 -37.64
CA ASP A 661 -1.23 11.85 -38.37
C ASP A 661 -1.23 10.34 -38.03
N GLY A 662 -0.74 9.94 -36.85
CA GLY A 662 -0.47 8.53 -36.53
C GLY A 662 -1.60 7.77 -35.81
N ASP A 663 -2.06 6.69 -36.42
CA ASP A 663 -2.91 5.64 -35.83
C ASP A 663 -2.30 5.14 -34.49
N GLN A 664 -3.00 5.36 -33.37
CA GLN A 664 -2.57 4.91 -32.03
C GLN A 664 -2.59 3.37 -31.86
N SER A 665 -3.01 2.62 -32.89
CA SER A 665 -3.07 1.15 -32.87
C SER A 665 -1.69 0.47 -32.75
N HIS A 666 -0.60 1.14 -33.14
CA HIS A 666 0.76 0.57 -33.12
C HIS A 666 1.48 0.63 -31.76
N VAL A 667 0.91 1.28 -30.74
CA VAL A 667 1.53 1.38 -29.39
C VAL A 667 1.16 0.19 -28.48
N SER A 668 0.55 -0.86 -29.05
CA SER A 668 0.08 -2.04 -28.32
C SER A 668 1.09 -3.19 -28.23
N GLU A 669 2.13 -3.21 -29.08
CA GLU A 669 3.06 -4.34 -29.14
C GLU A 669 4.26 -4.10 -28.22
N LEU A 670 4.39 -4.96 -27.20
CA LEU A 670 5.52 -4.92 -26.27
C LEU A 670 6.82 -5.29 -26.98
N PRO A 671 7.97 -4.71 -26.60
CA PRO A 671 9.27 -5.24 -27.04
C PRO A 671 9.45 -6.70 -26.60
N PRO A 672 10.28 -7.50 -27.28
CA PRO A 672 10.58 -8.86 -26.83
C PRO A 672 11.17 -8.84 -25.40
N LEU A 673 10.96 -9.91 -24.64
CA LEU A 673 11.68 -10.07 -23.37
C LEU A 673 13.16 -10.29 -23.72
N PRO A 674 14.12 -9.63 -23.05
CA PRO A 674 15.53 -9.80 -23.36
C PRO A 674 15.96 -11.27 -23.35
N ALA A 675 16.40 -11.78 -24.49
CA ALA A 675 17.09 -13.06 -24.60
C ALA A 675 18.58 -12.83 -24.36
N VAL A 676 19.12 -13.42 -23.28
CA VAL A 676 20.50 -13.17 -22.83
C VAL A 676 21.29 -14.47 -22.82
N GLU A 677 22.44 -14.47 -23.46
CA GLU A 677 23.47 -15.50 -23.36
C GLU A 677 24.63 -14.95 -22.53
N ILE A 678 25.11 -15.74 -21.58
CA ILE A 678 26.23 -15.38 -20.73
C ILE A 678 27.43 -16.19 -21.19
N GLU A 679 28.49 -15.52 -21.64
CA GLU A 679 29.76 -16.13 -22.02
C GLU A 679 30.82 -15.80 -20.96
N VAL A 680 31.57 -16.81 -20.53
CA VAL A 680 32.79 -16.66 -19.73
C VAL A 680 33.99 -17.04 -20.58
N THR A 681 35.04 -16.22 -20.57
CA THR A 681 36.31 -16.54 -21.24
C THR A 681 37.44 -16.66 -20.22
N THR A 682 38.20 -17.74 -20.29
CA THR A 682 39.34 -17.98 -19.39
C THR A 682 40.59 -17.20 -19.81
N SER A 683 41.58 -17.11 -18.93
CA SER A 683 42.89 -16.54 -19.25
C SER A 683 43.64 -17.29 -20.35
N GLU A 684 43.32 -18.56 -20.57
CA GLU A 684 43.87 -19.39 -21.66
C GLU A 684 43.12 -19.24 -22.98
N GLY A 685 41.98 -18.51 -22.98
CA GLY A 685 41.17 -18.21 -24.15
C GLY A 685 40.06 -19.24 -24.43
N GLU A 686 39.83 -20.18 -23.51
CA GLU A 686 38.68 -21.08 -23.57
C GLU A 686 37.39 -20.29 -23.32
N ARG A 687 36.31 -20.65 -24.01
CA ARG A 687 35.02 -19.98 -23.94
C ARG A 687 33.95 -20.98 -23.57
N ALA A 688 33.05 -20.56 -22.70
CA ALA A 688 31.83 -21.29 -22.42
C ALA A 688 30.65 -20.34 -22.29
N GLU A 689 29.50 -20.78 -22.79
CA GLU A 689 28.30 -19.98 -22.89
C GLU A 689 27.09 -20.76 -22.35
N VAL A 690 26.14 -20.03 -21.76
CA VAL A 690 24.85 -20.58 -21.35
C VAL A 690 23.75 -19.58 -21.68
N GLU A 691 22.64 -20.07 -22.22
CA GLU A 691 21.45 -19.25 -22.41
C GLU A 691 20.74 -19.07 -21.06
N LEU A 692 20.49 -17.81 -20.69
CA LEU A 692 19.88 -17.48 -19.40
C LEU A 692 18.51 -18.17 -19.24
N ALA A 693 17.76 -18.30 -20.33
CA ALA A 693 16.44 -18.94 -20.33
C ALA A 693 16.46 -20.44 -19.99
N GLU A 694 17.58 -21.14 -20.20
CA GLU A 694 17.72 -22.55 -19.83
C GLU A 694 17.80 -22.73 -18.30
N LEU A 695 18.31 -21.73 -17.60
CA LEU A 695 18.51 -21.77 -16.14
C LEU A 695 17.42 -21.00 -15.38
N MET A 696 17.16 -19.76 -15.78
CA MET A 696 16.15 -18.88 -15.20
C MET A 696 15.65 -17.86 -16.24
N PRO A 697 14.44 -18.01 -16.77
CA PRO A 697 13.90 -17.06 -17.73
C PRO A 697 13.73 -15.67 -17.11
N VAL A 698 13.86 -14.64 -17.93
CA VAL A 698 13.61 -13.25 -17.53
C VAL A 698 12.13 -13.09 -17.19
N THR A 699 11.82 -12.65 -15.97
CA THR A 699 10.43 -12.49 -15.54
C THR A 699 9.82 -11.25 -16.22
N PRO A 700 8.60 -11.35 -16.78
CA PRO A 700 7.85 -10.19 -17.24
C PRO A 700 7.63 -9.14 -16.13
N PRO A 701 7.70 -7.83 -16.43
CA PRO A 701 7.30 -6.81 -15.48
C PRO A 701 5.85 -6.99 -15.02
N ALA A 702 5.58 -6.74 -13.73
CA ALA A 702 4.23 -6.82 -13.18
C ALA A 702 3.42 -5.56 -13.53
N TYR A 703 2.66 -5.63 -14.62
CA TYR A 703 1.74 -4.57 -15.03
C TYR A 703 0.49 -4.52 -14.14
N THR A 704 0.10 -3.31 -13.76
CA THR A 704 -1.01 -3.07 -12.85
C THR A 704 -1.94 -1.99 -13.35
N SER A 705 -3.23 -2.15 -13.05
CA SER A 705 -4.24 -1.09 -13.14
C SER A 705 -4.91 -0.98 -11.79
N PHE A 706 -4.75 0.17 -11.14
CA PHE A 706 -5.25 0.44 -9.80
C PHE A 706 -6.71 0.85 -9.80
N MET A 707 -7.21 1.43 -10.90
CA MET A 707 -8.54 2.02 -10.96
C MET A 707 -9.51 1.20 -11.83
N THR A 708 -10.77 1.17 -11.42
CA THR A 708 -11.86 0.47 -12.12
C THR A 708 -12.13 1.08 -13.51
N TYR A 709 -11.78 2.36 -13.68
CA TYR A 709 -11.91 3.10 -14.93
C TYR A 709 -10.54 3.65 -15.32
N SER A 710 -10.05 3.26 -16.49
CA SER A 710 -8.69 3.58 -16.98
C SER A 710 -8.34 5.07 -16.95
N TRP A 711 -9.28 5.94 -17.30
CA TRP A 711 -9.06 7.39 -17.33
C TRP A 711 -8.89 8.02 -15.94
N LEU A 712 -9.15 7.28 -14.84
CA LEU A 712 -8.90 7.75 -13.48
C LEU A 712 -7.44 7.59 -13.05
N GLU A 713 -6.67 6.71 -13.69
CA GLU A 713 -5.27 6.43 -13.35
C GLU A 713 -4.42 7.74 -13.33
N ASP A 714 -4.57 8.57 -14.36
CA ASP A 714 -3.83 9.84 -14.53
C ASP A 714 -4.44 11.05 -13.80
N ARG A 715 -5.53 10.88 -13.06
CA ARG A 715 -6.32 12.01 -12.52
C ARG A 715 -6.53 11.96 -11.02
N MET A 716 -6.42 10.78 -10.42
CA MET A 716 -6.62 10.55 -9.00
C MET A 716 -5.32 10.74 -8.21
N LYS A 717 -5.45 11.20 -6.95
CA LYS A 717 -4.33 11.27 -5.99
C LYS A 717 -3.04 11.89 -6.55
N ASN A 718 -3.15 13.04 -7.23
CA ASN A 718 -2.01 13.71 -7.86
C ASN A 718 -1.23 12.83 -8.86
N LYS A 719 -1.95 11.99 -9.63
CA LYS A 719 -1.38 11.07 -10.64
C LYS A 719 -0.58 9.90 -10.05
N LYS A 720 -0.86 9.51 -8.81
CA LYS A 720 -0.22 8.37 -8.13
C LYS A 720 -0.24 7.08 -8.95
N TYR A 721 -1.31 6.83 -9.71
CA TYR A 721 -1.54 5.57 -10.41
C TYR A 721 -1.22 5.60 -11.91
N LYS A 722 -0.57 6.67 -12.39
CA LYS A 722 -0.30 6.88 -13.83
C LYS A 722 0.59 5.79 -14.44
N GLU A 723 1.58 5.31 -13.69
CA GLU A 723 2.51 4.27 -14.16
C GLU A 723 2.01 2.89 -13.75
N SER A 724 1.89 2.00 -14.73
CA SER A 724 1.38 0.64 -14.51
C SER A 724 2.44 -0.32 -13.97
N THR A 725 3.72 0.01 -14.07
CA THR A 725 4.85 -0.83 -13.64
C THR A 725 6.06 0.00 -13.19
N GLU A 726 6.99 -0.61 -12.46
CA GLU A 726 8.28 -0.03 -12.08
C GLU A 726 9.40 -1.05 -12.36
N PRO A 727 10.63 -0.58 -12.65
CA PRO A 727 11.82 -1.43 -12.67
C PRO A 727 12.03 -2.17 -11.34
N VAL A 728 12.02 -3.50 -11.41
CA VAL A 728 12.31 -4.39 -10.28
C VAL A 728 13.47 -5.29 -10.68
N PHE A 729 14.53 -5.27 -9.88
CA PHE A 729 15.66 -6.17 -10.06
C PHE A 729 15.27 -7.60 -9.67
N GLN A 730 15.73 -8.55 -10.48
CA GLN A 730 15.74 -9.97 -10.16
C GLN A 730 17.19 -10.45 -10.06
N THR A 731 17.51 -11.23 -9.05
CA THR A 731 18.81 -11.88 -8.92
C THR A 731 18.81 -13.18 -9.70
N PHE A 732 19.81 -13.35 -10.57
CA PHE A 732 20.08 -14.56 -11.32
C PHE A 732 21.31 -15.24 -10.72
N THR A 733 21.22 -16.55 -10.49
CA THR A 733 22.28 -17.36 -9.90
C THR A 733 22.57 -18.53 -10.82
N LEU A 734 23.74 -18.51 -11.47
CA LEU A 734 24.12 -19.48 -12.49
C LEU A 734 25.28 -20.34 -11.98
N PRO A 735 25.08 -21.65 -11.73
CA PRO A 735 26.16 -22.54 -11.33
C PRO A 735 27.25 -22.60 -12.40
N LEU A 736 28.52 -22.43 -12.03
CA LEU A 736 29.63 -22.46 -13.00
C LEU A 736 29.81 -23.82 -13.68
N GLU A 737 29.35 -24.90 -13.04
CA GLU A 737 29.30 -26.24 -13.65
C GLU A 737 28.45 -26.31 -14.94
N GLN A 738 27.53 -25.36 -15.15
CA GLN A 738 26.71 -25.28 -16.37
C GLN A 738 27.48 -24.60 -17.53
N PHE A 739 28.58 -23.91 -17.26
CA PHE A 739 29.42 -23.24 -18.26
C PHE A 739 30.52 -24.18 -18.80
N GLY A 740 30.19 -25.43 -19.14
CA GLY A 740 31.19 -26.40 -19.59
C GLY A 740 30.66 -27.31 -20.70
N THR A 741 31.50 -27.60 -21.69
CA THR A 741 31.31 -28.74 -22.59
C THR A 741 32.29 -29.84 -22.16
N ASP A 742 31.82 -31.08 -22.04
CA ASP A 742 32.63 -32.27 -21.73
C ASP A 742 33.33 -32.30 -20.35
N ASN A 743 32.59 -32.11 -19.24
CA ASN A 743 33.08 -32.31 -17.85
C ASN A 743 34.24 -31.39 -17.38
N THR A 744 34.64 -30.40 -18.18
CA THR A 744 35.68 -29.42 -17.80
C THR A 744 35.04 -28.30 -16.99
N THR A 745 35.35 -28.20 -15.70
CA THR A 745 34.83 -27.18 -14.79
C THR A 745 35.75 -25.95 -14.86
N ILE A 746 35.20 -24.79 -15.23
CA ILE A 746 35.96 -23.53 -15.26
C ILE A 746 36.15 -23.03 -13.82
N ALA A 747 37.40 -22.81 -13.41
CA ALA A 747 37.68 -22.24 -12.12
C ALA A 747 37.48 -20.72 -12.14
N VAL A 748 37.00 -20.15 -11.04
CA VAL A 748 36.65 -18.72 -11.02
C VAL A 748 37.90 -17.83 -11.18
N ASN A 749 39.04 -18.30 -10.66
CA ASN A 749 40.34 -17.65 -10.81
C ASN A 749 40.90 -17.72 -12.24
N GLU A 750 40.36 -18.58 -13.10
CA GLU A 750 40.71 -18.66 -14.52
C GLU A 750 39.87 -17.70 -15.37
N ILE A 751 38.72 -17.22 -14.87
CA ILE A 751 37.83 -16.32 -15.62
C ILE A 751 38.51 -14.97 -15.82
N LYS A 752 38.71 -14.62 -17.08
CA LYS A 752 39.26 -13.32 -17.50
C LYS A 752 38.14 -12.35 -17.88
N THR A 753 37.13 -12.81 -18.61
CA THR A 753 36.01 -11.95 -19.02
C THR A 753 34.65 -12.61 -18.78
N ILE A 754 33.66 -11.77 -18.50
CA ILE A 754 32.23 -12.13 -18.45
C ILE A 754 31.52 -11.26 -19.47
N THR A 755 30.83 -11.87 -20.44
CA THR A 755 30.15 -11.17 -21.52
C THR A 755 28.67 -11.51 -21.51
N PHE A 756 27.83 -10.48 -21.39
CA PHE A 756 26.39 -10.55 -21.56
C PHE A 756 26.08 -10.26 -23.03
N ARG A 757 25.55 -11.24 -23.75
CA ARG A 757 25.19 -11.14 -25.18
C ARG A 757 23.67 -11.12 -25.30
N PHE A 758 23.14 -10.11 -25.99
CA PHE A 758 21.70 -9.93 -26.19
C PHE A 758 21.31 -10.50 -27.56
N LEU A 759 20.52 -11.58 -27.55
CA LEU A 759 20.21 -12.40 -28.73
C LEU A 759 19.02 -11.89 -29.55
N ASP A 760 18.27 -10.94 -29.02
CA ASP A 760 17.12 -10.29 -29.67
C ASP A 760 17.18 -8.77 -29.51
N GLY A 761 16.15 -8.05 -29.98
CA GLY A 761 16.05 -6.59 -29.88
C GLY A 761 14.76 -6.06 -30.52
N PRO A 762 14.33 -4.84 -30.18
CA PRO A 762 14.98 -3.88 -29.29
C PRO A 762 14.82 -4.24 -27.81
N GLY A 763 15.77 -3.83 -26.97
CA GLY A 763 15.75 -4.09 -25.54
C GLY A 763 16.44 -3.01 -24.72
N LYS A 764 16.01 -2.90 -23.46
CA LYS A 764 16.57 -1.97 -22.47
C LYS A 764 16.53 -2.63 -21.10
N ILE A 765 17.69 -2.75 -20.45
CA ILE A 765 17.81 -3.36 -19.13
C ILE A 765 18.71 -2.54 -18.22
N MET A 766 18.68 -2.86 -16.94
CA MET A 766 19.65 -2.40 -15.96
C MET A 766 20.33 -3.59 -15.30
N LEU A 767 21.67 -3.63 -15.31
CA LEU A 767 22.50 -4.65 -14.63
C LEU A 767 23.17 -4.08 -13.40
N ASP A 768 23.22 -4.86 -12.31
CA ASP A 768 23.95 -4.53 -11.09
C ASP A 768 24.31 -5.79 -10.28
N ASP A 769 25.01 -5.62 -9.16
CA ASP A 769 25.37 -6.69 -8.21
C ASP A 769 26.02 -7.91 -8.90
N ILE A 770 26.99 -7.67 -9.79
CA ILE A 770 27.65 -8.74 -10.56
C ILE A 770 28.83 -9.27 -9.75
N GLY A 771 28.90 -10.58 -9.55
CA GLY A 771 29.94 -11.22 -8.75
C GLY A 771 29.78 -12.73 -8.61
N PHE A 772 30.37 -13.30 -7.58
CA PHE A 772 30.38 -14.75 -7.33
C PHE A 772 29.88 -15.07 -5.93
N ALA A 773 29.24 -16.23 -5.76
CA ALA A 773 28.80 -16.76 -4.48
C ALA A 773 29.02 -18.28 -4.40
N PRO A 774 29.23 -18.86 -3.20
CA PRO A 774 29.40 -20.32 -3.01
C PRO A 774 28.14 -21.18 -3.25
#